data_AF-A0A915Z8W6-F1
#
_entry.id   AF-A0A915Z8W6-F1
#
_cell.length_a   1.000
_cell.length_b   1.000
_cell.length_c   1.000
_cell.angle_alpha   90.00
_cell.angle_beta   90.00
_cell.angle_gamma   90.00
#
_symmetry.space_group_name_H-M   'P 1'
#
loop_
_entity.id
_entity.type
_entity.pdbx_description
1 polymer ?
#
loop_
_entity_poly.entity_id
_entity_poly.type
_entity_poly.pdbx_seq_one_letter_code
_entity_poly.pdbx_strand_id
1 'polypeptide(L)'
;MNLNQFKETICPSSQDEEIAISIIKDSSSELFVENSFTYGLFNDKYPLHLIRLNDVSENFSIFKNRISYNTTNDSYYENGITKNKYLEFWDKGALEYDNIIYVPAYGHNRVFLSSFNSNKLGYIIWKFDYNDPYKQQQEFTIFSLIFKSDYILFDSATVEWFIAPLLKNKNLNNNINNSELGWKKLPAFSGELNLSDMVKGESGFMLKVVLSNRVARIFNQKMHEYGVLRDTKGTFGLDVCIELIQRQKSFSNLLEDNMRLKVDDSIKKDIVSGLFNNKYKFNILPNEKKKNLFNHRISYNTRTDAYYENGITTNKYLKKWNRGALEFYNIAYNVEYNWRKLYLAREKEKDVYDETDENEEDGNHSSSGYIKWKFDYRPGNFIIKTLSMKLTQHTWHDDAEIKISIIPLATRQNEASLNWNPVSCDFISGLSLYWVYKKSDSILDLSSFVKGEYGFILRIQLLGNSDWVTWDKSQIFRQEMDRLGPLIDDDENFGMDIKVELEPDIICEELSKYGFDKNEIILNDQNTSDFIIKLKDSIFEDKEVVYYVHKSILNYYSEYFKGLFSSQMIETTDRILTLSEISTNSFENILNFMYTGQVKDVLTDLEEWIDLLYGSSRFIIPFLIQKCEKSISKYVNNDNVEEITKIATDCGAEQLLRYCQKLESKNRDALYLLDI
;
A
#
# COMPACT_ATOMS: atom_id res chain seq x y z
N MET A 1 -38.16 -22.71 26.85
CA MET A 1 -38.86 -21.42 27.06
C MET A 1 -38.52 -20.95 28.46
N ASN A 2 -38.05 -19.74 28.75
CA ASN A 2 -37.93 -18.47 28.02
C ASN A 2 -36.56 -17.84 28.42
N LEU A 3 -35.77 -17.20 27.57
CA LEU A 3 -36.03 -15.92 26.89
C LEU A 3 -36.76 -14.90 27.78
N ASN A 4 -36.37 -14.70 29.06
CA ASN A 4 -36.77 -13.49 29.82
C ASN A 4 -36.06 -13.16 31.15
N GLN A 5 -34.90 -13.72 31.51
CA GLN A 5 -34.06 -13.14 32.60
C GLN A 5 -32.65 -12.78 32.14
N PHE A 6 -32.59 -12.34 30.89
CA PHE A 6 -31.52 -11.53 30.30
C PHE A 6 -31.82 -10.06 30.63
N LYS A 7 -31.74 -9.66 31.91
CA LYS A 7 -31.82 -8.27 32.41
C LYS A 7 -31.71 -8.28 33.93
N GLU A 8 -30.48 -8.19 34.45
CA GLU A 8 -30.13 -7.50 35.71
C GLU A 8 -28.59 -7.49 35.82
N THR A 9 -27.96 -6.45 35.27
CA THR A 9 -27.27 -5.39 36.04
C THR A 9 -25.89 -5.81 36.56
N ILE A 10 -24.87 -5.76 35.70
CA ILE A 10 -23.48 -5.60 36.16
C ILE A 10 -23.10 -4.14 35.92
N CYS A 11 -23.49 -3.28 36.85
CA CYS A 11 -22.78 -2.05 37.15
C CYS A 11 -21.95 -2.33 38.41
N PRO A 12 -20.64 -2.03 38.44
CA PRO A 12 -19.87 -2.14 39.67
C PRO A 12 -20.46 -1.21 40.75
N SER A 13 -20.32 -1.58 42.01
CA SER A 13 -20.80 -0.77 43.11
C SER A 13 -19.97 0.52 43.24
N SER A 14 -20.54 1.60 43.77
CA SER A 14 -19.85 2.90 43.91
C SER A 14 -18.59 2.87 44.77
N GLN A 15 -18.37 1.79 45.53
CA GLN A 15 -17.18 1.56 46.36
C GLN A 15 -16.01 0.97 45.56
N ASP A 16 -16.31 0.18 44.51
CA ASP A 16 -15.29 -0.41 43.63
C ASP A 16 -14.72 0.64 42.66
N GLU A 17 -15.54 1.65 42.28
CA GLU A 17 -15.11 2.81 41.48
C GLU A 17 -14.10 3.69 42.22
N GLU A 18 -14.27 3.96 43.53
CA GLU A 18 -13.32 4.77 44.31
C GLU A 18 -11.97 4.08 44.50
N ILE A 19 -11.96 2.75 44.65
CA ILE A 19 -10.74 1.94 44.80
C ILE A 19 -9.97 1.90 43.48
N ALA A 20 -10.64 1.70 42.34
CA ALA A 20 -10.03 1.74 41.01
C ALA A 20 -9.42 3.12 40.70
N ILE A 21 -10.10 4.22 41.08
CA ILE A 21 -9.60 5.59 40.91
C ILE A 21 -8.36 5.85 41.80
N SER A 22 -8.23 5.23 42.97
CA SER A 22 -7.03 5.37 43.81
C SER A 22 -5.81 4.62 43.28
N ILE A 23 -6.00 3.44 42.66
CA ILE A 23 -4.90 2.62 42.13
C ILE A 23 -4.29 3.25 40.87
N ILE A 24 -5.10 3.97 40.07
CA ILE A 24 -4.66 4.65 38.84
C ILE A 24 -3.74 5.85 39.11
N LYS A 25 -3.72 6.41 40.32
CA LYS A 25 -2.98 7.66 40.62
C LYS A 25 -1.48 7.49 40.91
N ASP A 26 -0.97 6.27 41.11
CA ASP A 26 0.34 6.08 41.76
C ASP A 26 1.45 5.36 40.94
N SER A 27 1.29 5.05 39.66
CA SER A 27 2.25 4.18 38.94
C SER A 27 2.53 4.54 37.47
N SER A 28 2.61 5.84 37.14
CA SER A 28 2.19 6.36 35.83
C SER A 28 3.21 6.54 34.70
N SER A 29 4.35 5.82 34.58
CA SER A 29 5.13 5.98 33.34
C SER A 29 5.99 4.82 32.85
N GLU A 30 6.65 4.04 33.72
CA GLU A 30 7.61 3.02 33.25
C GLU A 30 6.98 1.63 33.08
N LEU A 31 5.97 1.27 33.89
CA LEU A 31 5.23 -0.01 33.79
C LEU A 31 4.31 -0.12 32.56
N PHE A 32 3.98 0.99 31.91
CA PHE A 32 2.97 1.04 30.83
C PHE A 32 3.46 0.48 29.49
N VAL A 33 4.78 0.45 29.26
CA VAL A 33 5.35 0.03 27.97
C VAL A 33 5.36 -1.50 27.81
N GLU A 34 5.56 -2.26 28.89
CA GLU A 34 5.67 -3.73 28.85
C GLU A 34 4.31 -4.46 28.67
N ASN A 35 3.19 -3.78 28.94
CA ASN A 35 1.83 -4.37 28.91
C ASN A 35 0.95 -3.86 27.75
N SER A 36 1.54 -3.23 26.72
CA SER A 36 0.81 -2.67 25.59
C SER A 36 0.90 -3.53 24.33
N PHE A 37 -0.18 -3.60 23.55
CA PHE A 37 -0.19 -4.25 22.22
C PHE A 37 -1.06 -3.48 21.24
N THR A 38 -0.77 -3.64 19.95
CA THR A 38 -1.49 -2.93 18.89
C THR A 38 -2.80 -3.63 18.51
N TYR A 39 -3.90 -2.88 18.53
CA TYR A 39 -5.22 -3.36 18.11
C TYR A 39 -6.13 -2.20 17.69
N GLY A 40 -6.65 -2.25 16.45
CA GLY A 40 -7.46 -1.17 15.89
C GLY A 40 -6.65 -0.05 15.22
N LEU A 41 -7.38 0.90 14.62
CA LEU A 41 -6.84 2.01 13.85
C LEU A 41 -7.49 3.35 14.26
N PHE A 42 -6.64 4.36 14.40
CA PHE A 42 -7.01 5.76 14.45
C PHE A 42 -7.00 6.33 13.02
N ASN A 43 -8.13 6.90 12.60
CA ASN A 43 -8.38 7.44 11.26
C ASN A 43 -7.96 6.50 10.12
N ASP A 44 -8.23 5.20 10.27
CA ASP A 44 -7.96 4.15 9.28
C ASP A 44 -6.48 3.98 8.89
N LYS A 45 -5.55 4.59 9.66
CA LYS A 45 -4.14 4.64 9.28
C LYS A 45 -3.17 4.36 10.41
N TYR A 46 -3.43 4.89 11.60
CA TYR A 46 -2.45 4.87 12.68
C TYR A 46 -2.81 3.79 13.69
N PRO A 47 -1.91 2.84 13.97
CA PRO A 47 -2.22 1.76 14.90
C PRO A 47 -2.45 2.27 16.31
N LEU A 48 -3.50 1.76 16.96
CA LEU A 48 -3.84 2.10 18.34
C LEU A 48 -3.19 1.09 19.30
N HIS A 49 -2.58 1.59 20.38
CA HIS A 49 -1.97 0.76 21.42
C HIS A 49 -2.93 0.64 22.60
N LEU A 50 -3.35 -0.60 22.87
CA LEU A 50 -4.17 -0.93 24.02
C LEU A 50 -3.29 -1.30 25.20
N ILE A 51 -3.57 -0.73 26.37
CA ILE A 51 -2.93 -1.06 27.63
C ILE A 51 -3.91 -1.87 28.48
N ARG A 52 -3.49 -3.05 28.96
CA ARG A 52 -4.30 -3.81 29.90
C ARG A 52 -4.31 -3.14 31.28
N LEU A 53 -5.49 -2.91 31.84
CA LEU A 53 -5.67 -2.52 33.24
C LEU A 53 -5.87 -3.81 34.06
N ASN A 54 -5.22 -3.91 35.23
CA ASN A 54 -5.23 -5.12 36.07
C ASN A 54 -6.67 -5.61 36.36
N ASP A 55 -6.82 -6.92 36.54
CA ASP A 55 -8.10 -7.63 36.63
C ASP A 55 -9.01 -7.06 37.74
N VAL A 56 -10.00 -6.23 37.37
CA VAL A 56 -10.93 -5.58 38.30
C VAL A 56 -11.99 -6.57 38.82
N SER A 57 -12.14 -7.74 38.20
CA SER A 57 -12.91 -8.88 38.71
C SER A 57 -12.58 -10.15 37.92
N GLU A 58 -12.82 -11.33 38.49
CA GLU A 58 -12.51 -12.67 37.93
C GLU A 58 -13.11 -12.98 36.54
N ASN A 59 -13.89 -12.07 35.92
CA ASN A 59 -14.72 -12.37 34.76
C ASN A 59 -14.38 -11.62 33.45
N PHE A 60 -13.71 -10.45 33.46
CA PHE A 60 -13.38 -9.73 32.20
C PHE A 60 -12.13 -8.84 32.32
N SER A 61 -11.33 -8.79 31.25
CA SER A 61 -10.16 -7.91 31.11
C SER A 61 -10.56 -6.54 30.53
N ILE A 62 -10.13 -5.46 31.19
CA ILE A 62 -10.34 -4.07 30.74
C ILE A 62 -9.06 -3.55 30.09
N PHE A 63 -9.21 -2.86 28.97
CA PHE A 63 -8.10 -2.25 28.24
C PHE A 63 -8.36 -0.77 28.03
N LYS A 64 -7.30 0.03 28.07
CA LYS A 64 -7.37 1.48 27.89
C LYS A 64 -6.67 1.90 26.60
N ASN A 65 -7.26 2.87 25.92
CA ASN A 65 -6.58 3.68 24.92
C ASN A 65 -6.90 5.16 25.16
N ARG A 66 -5.94 6.03 24.93
CA ARG A 66 -6.13 7.48 25.05
C ARG A 66 -5.41 8.20 23.93
N ILE A 67 -6.09 9.09 23.23
CA ILE A 67 -5.50 10.00 22.24
C ILE A 67 -5.72 11.44 22.69
N SER A 68 -4.63 12.20 22.81
CA SER A 68 -4.64 13.60 23.25
C SER A 68 -3.94 14.48 22.22
N TYR A 69 -4.52 15.63 21.87
CA TYR A 69 -3.91 16.63 20.98
C TYR A 69 -3.51 17.87 21.77
N ASN A 70 -2.25 18.28 21.61
CA ASN A 70 -1.71 19.52 22.15
C ASN A 70 -1.62 20.57 21.03
N THR A 71 -2.26 21.72 21.24
CA THR A 71 -2.24 22.81 20.27
C THR A 71 -0.91 23.55 20.27
N THR A 72 -0.32 23.78 21.45
CA THR A 72 0.93 24.56 21.59
C THR A 72 2.09 24.03 20.74
N ASN A 73 2.23 22.71 20.63
CA ASN A 73 3.25 22.09 19.78
C ASN A 73 2.68 21.31 18.59
N ASP A 74 1.40 21.52 18.31
CA ASP A 74 0.65 20.93 17.21
C ASP A 74 0.91 19.42 17.07
N SER A 75 0.70 18.64 18.13
CA SER A 75 1.04 17.21 18.15
C SER A 75 0.05 16.36 18.95
N TYR A 76 -0.17 15.14 18.49
CA TYR A 76 -0.92 14.11 19.20
C TYR A 76 0.02 13.24 20.05
N TYR A 77 -0.54 12.75 21.15
CA TYR A 77 0.09 11.86 22.11
C TYR A 77 -0.86 10.70 22.40
N GLU A 78 -0.29 9.54 22.68
CA GLU A 78 -1.05 8.34 22.99
C GLU A 78 -0.75 7.87 24.41
N ASN A 79 -1.80 7.44 25.11
CA ASN A 79 -1.72 6.78 26.41
C ASN A 79 -0.99 7.58 27.50
N GLY A 80 -1.01 8.91 27.41
CA GLY A 80 -0.32 9.79 28.37
C GLY A 80 1.20 9.84 28.21
N ILE A 81 1.77 9.19 27.18
CA ILE A 81 3.21 9.21 26.92
C ILE A 81 3.56 10.52 26.21
N THR A 82 3.92 11.55 26.98
CA THR A 82 4.20 12.90 26.44
C THR A 82 5.64 13.10 25.96
N LYS A 83 6.54 12.14 26.25
CA LYS A 83 7.95 12.17 25.84
C LYS A 83 8.12 11.91 24.34
N ASN A 84 7.24 11.11 23.75
CA ASN A 84 7.24 10.76 22.34
C ASN A 84 5.94 11.21 21.69
N LYS A 85 6.03 11.96 20.60
CA LYS A 85 4.85 12.37 19.82
C LYS A 85 4.31 11.14 19.07
N TYR A 86 3.02 10.89 19.22
CA TYR A 86 2.32 9.86 18.45
C TYR A 86 2.12 10.31 17.00
N LEU A 87 1.67 11.55 16.79
CA LEU A 87 1.58 12.19 15.47
C LEU A 87 1.94 13.67 15.57
N GLU A 88 2.64 14.19 14.57
CA GLU A 88 2.85 15.64 14.43
C GLU A 88 1.84 16.24 13.46
N PHE A 89 1.31 17.41 13.82
CA PHE A 89 0.32 18.24 13.16
C PHE A 89 -1.13 17.77 13.31
N TRP A 90 -2.04 18.71 13.62
CA TRP A 90 -3.47 18.45 13.86
C TRP A 90 -4.13 17.72 12.70
N ASP A 91 -3.75 18.06 11.47
CA ASP A 91 -4.35 17.56 10.24
C ASP A 91 -3.98 16.10 9.95
N LYS A 92 -2.84 15.61 10.46
CA LYS A 92 -2.47 14.19 10.36
C LYS A 92 -3.37 13.32 11.22
N GLY A 93 -3.87 13.85 12.33
CA GLY A 93 -4.80 13.14 13.20
C GLY A 93 -6.26 13.37 12.84
N ALA A 94 -6.60 13.92 11.67
CA ALA A 94 -7.97 14.03 11.18
C ALA A 94 -8.24 13.02 10.04
N LEU A 95 -9.37 12.30 10.11
CA LEU A 95 -9.85 11.45 9.01
C LEU A 95 -10.25 12.31 7.81
N GLU A 96 -11.12 13.28 8.05
CA GLU A 96 -11.64 14.23 7.08
C GLU A 96 -11.68 15.62 7.72
N TYR A 97 -11.37 16.66 6.96
CA TYR A 97 -11.54 18.04 7.40
C TYR A 97 -11.68 18.94 6.18
N ASP A 98 -12.31 20.09 6.38
CA ASP A 98 -12.42 21.13 5.36
C ASP A 98 -12.45 22.49 6.04
N ASN A 99 -11.85 23.49 5.38
CA ASN A 99 -11.88 24.88 5.81
C ASN A 99 -11.44 25.09 7.28
N ILE A 100 -10.38 24.42 7.74
CA ILE A 100 -9.76 24.59 9.06
C ILE A 100 -8.29 24.95 8.91
N ILE A 101 -7.78 25.81 9.77
CA ILE A 101 -6.39 26.25 9.83
C ILE A 101 -5.89 26.34 11.27
N TYR A 102 -4.61 26.07 11.46
CA TYR A 102 -3.88 26.32 12.70
C TYR A 102 -3.44 27.79 12.77
N VAL A 103 -3.77 28.49 13.85
CA VAL A 103 -3.56 29.94 13.97
C VAL A 103 -2.65 30.27 15.15
N PRO A 104 -1.41 30.70 14.90
CA PRO A 104 -0.56 31.31 15.90
C PRO A 104 -0.86 32.82 16.02
N ALA A 105 -1.62 33.21 17.05
CA ALA A 105 -1.94 34.61 17.34
C ALA A 105 -0.89 35.23 18.29
N TYR A 106 0.29 35.57 17.76
CA TYR A 106 1.43 36.09 18.54
C TYR A 106 1.06 37.30 19.40
N GLY A 107 0.31 38.26 18.85
CA GLY A 107 -0.14 39.46 19.58
C GLY A 107 -1.07 39.17 20.77
N HIS A 108 -1.66 37.96 20.84
CA HIS A 108 -2.52 37.52 21.93
C HIS A 108 -1.90 36.40 22.78
N ASN A 109 -0.66 35.97 22.47
CA ASN A 109 0.01 34.83 23.13
C ASN A 109 -0.89 33.57 23.15
N ARG A 110 -1.53 33.25 22.01
CA ARG A 110 -2.47 32.13 21.88
C ARG A 110 -2.27 31.35 20.59
N VAL A 111 -2.51 30.04 20.66
CA VAL A 111 -2.66 29.14 19.50
C VAL A 111 -4.00 28.44 19.55
N PHE A 112 -4.63 28.22 18.40
CA PHE A 112 -5.93 27.57 18.28
C PHE A 112 -6.16 27.08 16.85
N LEU A 113 -7.18 26.24 16.65
CA LEU A 113 -7.72 25.97 15.32
C LEU A 113 -8.96 26.84 15.08
N SER A 114 -9.11 27.31 13.84
CA SER A 114 -10.26 28.12 13.40
C SER A 114 -10.56 27.84 11.93
N SER A 115 -11.70 28.30 11.43
CA SER A 115 -11.99 28.24 10.01
C SER A 115 -11.07 29.14 9.19
N PHE A 116 -10.64 28.71 8.00
CA PHE A 116 -9.86 29.58 7.11
C PHE A 116 -10.74 30.54 6.31
N ASN A 117 -11.99 30.24 5.98
CA ASN A 117 -12.88 31.10 5.22
C ASN A 117 -14.15 31.36 6.03
N SER A 118 -14.46 32.62 6.31
CA SER A 118 -15.65 33.01 7.10
C SER A 118 -16.98 32.69 6.41
N ASN A 119 -16.99 32.52 5.10
CA ASN A 119 -18.21 32.27 4.30
C ASN A 119 -18.49 30.78 4.08
N LYS A 120 -17.69 29.89 4.68
CA LYS A 120 -17.83 28.44 4.57
C LYS A 120 -17.72 27.82 5.95
N LEU A 121 -18.49 26.77 6.23
CA LEU A 121 -18.35 26.01 7.47
C LEU A 121 -16.99 25.28 7.47
N GLY A 122 -16.28 25.34 8.59
CA GLY A 122 -15.13 24.48 8.84
C GLY A 122 -15.55 23.20 9.56
N TYR A 123 -14.91 22.08 9.29
CA TYR A 123 -15.12 20.87 10.09
C TYR A 123 -13.89 19.98 10.18
N ILE A 124 -13.84 19.13 11.21
CA ILE A 124 -12.86 18.06 11.40
C ILE A 124 -13.61 16.80 11.85
N ILE A 125 -13.22 15.64 11.33
CA ILE A 125 -13.73 14.32 11.70
C ILE A 125 -12.56 13.45 12.16
N TRP A 126 -12.74 12.76 13.28
CA TRP A 126 -11.85 11.74 13.83
C TRP A 126 -12.57 10.40 13.87
N LYS A 127 -11.86 9.30 13.61
CA LYS A 127 -12.37 7.93 13.70
C LYS A 127 -11.49 7.07 14.59
N PHE A 128 -12.14 6.33 15.50
CA PHE A 128 -11.53 5.36 16.39
C PHE A 128 -12.16 3.99 16.09
N ASP A 129 -11.40 3.11 15.47
CA ASP A 129 -11.88 1.79 15.04
C ASP A 129 -11.13 0.68 15.79
N TYR A 130 -11.84 -0.08 16.62
CA TYR A 130 -11.30 -1.23 17.34
C TYR A 130 -11.85 -2.54 16.76
N ASN A 131 -12.16 -2.57 15.46
CA ASN A 131 -12.30 -3.82 14.72
C ASN A 131 -10.96 -4.19 14.06
N ASP A 132 -10.43 -5.37 14.38
CA ASP A 132 -9.31 -5.97 13.64
C ASP A 132 -9.82 -7.23 12.90
N PRO A 133 -9.99 -7.17 11.57
CA PRO A 133 -10.48 -8.31 10.79
C PRO A 133 -9.48 -9.48 10.74
N TYR A 134 -8.21 -9.27 11.11
CA TYR A 134 -7.15 -10.27 11.05
C TYR A 134 -6.91 -10.98 12.39
N LYS A 135 -7.40 -10.43 13.51
CA LYS A 135 -7.32 -11.06 14.85
C LYS A 135 -8.67 -11.67 15.25
N GLN A 136 -9.03 -12.76 14.57
CA GLN A 136 -10.38 -13.35 14.52
C GLN A 136 -10.94 -13.96 15.82
N GLN A 137 -10.14 -14.12 16.88
CA GLN A 137 -10.54 -14.85 18.10
C GLN A 137 -11.05 -13.96 19.25
N GLN A 138 -10.78 -12.65 19.21
CA GLN A 138 -11.04 -11.73 20.31
C GLN A 138 -11.76 -10.48 19.80
N GLU A 139 -12.81 -10.06 20.51
CA GLU A 139 -13.61 -8.88 20.16
C GLU A 139 -13.52 -7.84 21.27
N PHE A 140 -13.23 -6.59 20.90
CA PHE A 140 -13.21 -5.47 21.82
C PHE A 140 -14.47 -4.62 21.63
N THR A 141 -15.05 -4.21 22.74
CA THR A 141 -16.22 -3.32 22.75
C THR A 141 -16.02 -2.20 23.74
N ILE A 142 -16.47 -1.00 23.38
CA ILE A 142 -16.34 0.18 24.22
C ILE A 142 -17.20 0.00 25.46
N PHE A 143 -16.57 0.13 26.62
CA PHE A 143 -17.22 0.14 27.92
C PHE A 143 -17.43 1.56 28.42
N SER A 144 -16.40 2.40 28.27
CA SER A 144 -16.38 3.79 28.69
C SER A 144 -15.73 4.68 27.63
N LEU A 145 -16.26 5.88 27.44
CA LEU A 145 -15.69 6.95 26.62
C LEU A 145 -15.83 8.27 27.37
N ILE A 146 -14.69 8.86 27.73
CA ILE A 146 -14.58 10.20 28.27
C ILE A 146 -13.94 11.09 27.22
N PHE A 147 -14.68 12.13 26.82
CA PHE A 147 -14.22 13.10 25.85
C PHE A 147 -14.01 14.45 26.53
N LYS A 148 -12.84 15.06 26.33
CA LYS A 148 -12.55 16.41 26.79
C LYS A 148 -12.13 17.30 25.63
N SER A 149 -12.72 18.49 25.60
CA SER A 149 -12.39 19.51 24.63
C SER A 149 -12.72 20.91 25.17
N ASP A 150 -12.04 21.91 24.63
CA ASP A 150 -12.28 23.32 24.89
C ASP A 150 -12.51 24.10 23.59
N TYR A 151 -13.31 25.17 23.71
CA TYR A 151 -13.49 26.15 22.66
C TYR A 151 -13.73 27.54 23.26
N ILE A 152 -13.46 28.57 22.48
CA ILE A 152 -13.83 29.95 22.75
C ILE A 152 -14.61 30.48 21.56
N LEU A 153 -15.78 31.06 21.83
CA LEU A 153 -16.64 31.70 20.84
C LEU A 153 -16.54 33.23 20.98
N PHE A 154 -16.54 33.91 19.84
CA PHE A 154 -16.68 35.37 19.77
C PHE A 154 -17.84 35.68 18.82
N ASP A 155 -18.58 36.76 19.11
CA ASP A 155 -19.75 37.20 18.34
C ASP A 155 -20.81 36.08 18.16
N SER A 156 -21.44 36.01 16.98
CA SER A 156 -22.48 35.02 16.64
C SER A 156 -21.92 33.67 16.16
N ALA A 157 -20.68 33.32 16.52
CA ALA A 157 -20.06 32.08 16.05
C ALA A 157 -20.51 30.84 16.83
N THR A 158 -20.50 29.69 16.16
CA THR A 158 -20.91 28.40 16.74
C THR A 158 -19.83 27.34 16.55
N VAL A 159 -19.67 26.50 17.57
CA VAL A 159 -18.91 25.24 17.52
C VAL A 159 -19.88 24.13 17.88
N GLU A 160 -20.06 23.16 16.99
CA GLU A 160 -20.99 22.06 17.18
C GLU A 160 -20.26 20.73 17.09
N TRP A 161 -20.44 19.88 18.11
CA TRP A 161 -19.85 18.55 18.16
C TRP A 161 -20.89 17.48 17.86
N PHE A 162 -20.45 16.40 17.21
CA PHE A 162 -21.27 15.25 16.87
C PHE A 162 -20.48 13.97 17.13
N ILE A 163 -21.19 12.90 17.50
CA ILE A 163 -20.63 11.54 17.61
C ILE A 163 -21.50 10.55 16.83
N ALA A 164 -20.88 9.55 16.22
CA ALA A 164 -21.57 8.43 15.58
C ALA A 164 -20.89 7.10 15.95
N PRO A 165 -21.62 6.08 16.41
CA PRO A 165 -21.06 4.74 16.60
C PRO A 165 -20.74 4.08 15.24
N LEU A 166 -19.72 3.21 15.21
CA LEU A 166 -19.46 2.33 14.07
C LEU A 166 -20.36 1.09 14.17
N LEU A 167 -21.49 1.11 13.48
CA LEU A 167 -22.49 0.04 13.53
C LEU A 167 -21.89 -1.32 13.11
N LYS A 168 -21.98 -2.33 13.98
CA LYS A 168 -21.76 -3.74 13.59
C LYS A 168 -22.89 -4.18 12.66
N ASN A 169 -22.53 -4.68 11.47
CA ASN A 169 -23.40 -5.47 10.59
C ASN A 169 -24.59 -4.78 9.90
N LYS A 170 -24.33 -3.85 8.98
CA LYS A 170 -25.15 -3.74 7.75
C LYS A 170 -24.27 -3.46 6.53
N ASN A 171 -24.36 -4.37 5.55
CA ASN A 171 -23.85 -4.31 4.18
C ASN A 171 -23.17 -3.00 3.77
N LEU A 172 -21.84 -2.95 3.83
CA LEU A 172 -21.05 -1.86 3.26
C LEU A 172 -20.73 -2.17 1.79
N ASN A 173 -21.65 -1.79 0.91
CA ASN A 173 -21.25 -1.32 -0.40
C ASN A 173 -20.51 0.02 -0.21
N ASN A 174 -19.40 0.21 -0.93
CA ASN A 174 -18.45 1.34 -0.85
C ASN A 174 -19.01 2.71 -1.31
N ASN A 175 -20.18 3.11 -0.81
CA ASN A 175 -20.71 4.47 -0.94
C ASN A 175 -21.62 4.76 0.27
N ILE A 176 -21.03 4.95 1.45
CA ILE A 176 -21.79 5.55 2.55
C ILE A 176 -21.77 7.06 2.35
N ASN A 177 -22.89 7.61 1.88
CA ASN A 177 -23.14 9.04 1.94
C ASN A 177 -23.11 9.49 3.41
N ASN A 178 -22.47 10.63 3.70
CA ASN A 178 -22.37 11.23 5.05
C ASN A 178 -23.73 11.41 5.78
N SER A 179 -24.86 11.30 5.06
CA SER A 179 -26.24 11.36 5.56
C SER A 179 -26.75 10.05 6.20
N GLU A 180 -26.08 8.91 6.00
CA GLU A 180 -26.51 7.60 6.55
C GLU A 180 -25.83 7.23 7.88
N LEU A 181 -24.80 7.99 8.26
CA LEU A 181 -24.16 7.89 9.57
C LEU A 181 -25.08 8.55 10.59
N GLY A 182 -25.57 7.80 11.57
CA GLY A 182 -26.48 8.27 12.62
C GLY A 182 -25.84 9.27 13.60
N TRP A 183 -25.33 10.40 13.10
CA TRP A 183 -24.69 11.46 13.85
C TRP A 183 -25.64 12.02 14.90
N LYS A 184 -25.22 11.94 16.15
CA LYS A 184 -25.90 12.56 17.28
C LYS A 184 -25.15 13.82 17.68
N LYS A 185 -25.85 14.96 17.66
CA LYS A 185 -25.33 16.23 18.15
C LYS A 185 -25.08 16.15 19.65
N LEU A 186 -23.89 16.56 20.09
CA LEU A 186 -23.54 16.64 21.50
C LEU A 186 -24.09 17.94 22.10
N PRO A 187 -24.42 17.96 23.42
CA PRO A 187 -24.73 19.20 24.11
C PRO A 187 -23.53 20.15 24.05
N ALA A 188 -23.76 21.47 24.15
CA ALA A 188 -22.68 22.43 24.29
C ALA A 188 -21.94 22.17 25.62
N PHE A 189 -20.62 21.98 25.56
CA PHE A 189 -19.81 21.65 26.74
C PHE A 189 -18.41 22.26 26.59
N SER A 190 -17.78 22.58 27.71
CA SER A 190 -16.36 22.96 27.77
C SER A 190 -15.73 22.20 28.93
N GLY A 191 -14.65 21.48 28.68
CA GLY A 191 -14.08 20.53 29.63
C GLY A 191 -14.45 19.09 29.31
N GLU A 192 -14.77 18.31 30.33
CA GLU A 192 -14.94 16.85 30.27
C GLU A 192 -16.42 16.47 30.09
N LEU A 193 -16.70 15.52 29.20
CA LEU A 193 -18.03 14.99 28.88
C LEU A 193 -17.96 13.46 28.77
N ASN A 194 -18.82 12.77 29.50
CA ASN A 194 -18.96 11.32 29.39
C ASN A 194 -19.88 10.98 28.22
N LEU A 195 -19.36 10.25 27.23
CA LEU A 195 -20.09 9.84 26.02
C LEU A 195 -20.33 8.32 25.97
N SER A 196 -20.10 7.62 27.08
CA SER A 196 -20.17 6.16 27.15
C SER A 196 -21.49 5.62 26.62
N ASP A 197 -22.63 6.16 27.07
CA ASP A 197 -23.97 5.69 26.66
C ASP A 197 -24.24 5.80 25.15
N MET A 198 -23.48 6.63 24.43
CA MET A 198 -23.66 6.83 22.99
C MET A 198 -22.96 5.77 22.15
N VAL A 199 -21.97 5.06 22.71
CA VAL A 199 -21.07 4.13 22.00
C VAL A 199 -20.80 2.82 22.76
N LYS A 200 -21.38 2.63 23.95
CA LYS A 200 -21.17 1.45 24.79
C LYS A 200 -21.62 0.18 24.05
N GLY A 201 -20.74 -0.82 24.00
CA GLY A 201 -20.95 -2.08 23.28
C GLY A 201 -20.52 -2.05 21.81
N GLU A 202 -20.22 -0.88 21.25
CA GLU A 202 -19.77 -0.73 19.87
C GLU A 202 -18.28 -1.01 19.75
N SER A 203 -17.84 -1.34 18.53
CA SER A 203 -16.43 -1.60 18.21
C SER A 203 -15.63 -0.34 17.88
N GLY A 204 -16.28 0.82 17.84
CA GLY A 204 -15.61 2.07 17.48
C GLY A 204 -16.62 3.20 17.28
N PHE A 205 -16.11 4.39 17.00
CA PHE A 205 -16.91 5.59 16.84
C PHE A 205 -16.20 6.66 16.00
N MET A 206 -16.95 7.67 15.58
CA MET A 206 -16.43 8.88 14.97
C MET A 206 -16.86 10.11 15.76
N LEU A 207 -15.96 11.09 15.86
CA LEU A 207 -16.21 12.41 16.42
C LEU A 207 -16.10 13.45 15.31
N LYS A 208 -17.00 14.42 15.30
CA LYS A 208 -16.99 15.53 14.34
C LYS A 208 -17.18 16.85 15.05
N VAL A 209 -16.42 17.87 14.66
CA VAL A 209 -16.62 19.27 15.07
C VAL A 209 -16.93 20.12 13.84
N VAL A 210 -17.85 21.07 13.96
CA VAL A 210 -18.23 22.03 12.92
C VAL A 210 -18.13 23.45 13.46
N LEU A 211 -17.45 24.34 12.72
CA LEU A 211 -17.21 25.74 13.03
C LEU A 211 -17.95 26.62 12.03
N SER A 212 -18.63 27.67 12.50
CA SER A 212 -19.40 28.56 11.63
C SER A 212 -18.55 29.54 10.82
N ASN A 213 -17.43 30.04 11.36
CA ASN A 213 -16.62 31.11 10.76
C ASN A 213 -15.23 31.25 11.42
N ARG A 214 -14.43 32.23 10.97
CA ARG A 214 -13.06 32.53 11.46
C ARG A 214 -12.94 32.95 12.93
N VAL A 215 -14.03 33.37 13.58
CA VAL A 215 -13.97 33.84 14.98
C VAL A 215 -14.31 32.74 15.98
N ALA A 216 -14.84 31.60 15.54
CA ALA A 216 -14.88 30.37 16.33
C ALA A 216 -13.46 29.82 16.54
N ARG A 217 -13.06 29.56 17.79
CA ARG A 217 -11.73 29.02 18.12
C ARG A 217 -11.88 27.73 18.91
N ILE A 218 -11.35 26.62 18.42
CA ILE A 218 -11.26 25.38 19.19
C ILE A 218 -9.83 25.15 19.64
N PHE A 219 -9.66 24.44 20.75
CA PHE A 219 -8.34 24.06 21.28
C PHE A 219 -7.44 25.26 21.61
N ASN A 220 -7.97 26.27 22.31
CA ASN A 220 -7.32 27.57 22.45
C ASN A 220 -6.37 27.66 23.64
N GLN A 221 -5.07 27.52 23.38
CA GLN A 221 -4.01 27.41 24.38
C GLN A 221 -3.04 28.60 24.36
N LYS A 222 -2.28 28.83 25.45
CA LYS A 222 -1.24 29.88 25.50
C LYS A 222 0.05 29.40 24.83
N MET A 223 0.75 30.28 24.11
CA MET A 223 1.98 29.92 23.38
C MET A 223 3.19 29.62 24.29
N HIS A 224 3.27 30.27 25.46
CA HIS A 224 4.48 30.29 26.30
C HIS A 224 4.40 29.47 27.60
N GLU A 225 3.56 28.44 27.69
CA GLU A 225 3.77 27.40 28.71
C GLU A 225 4.93 26.49 28.29
N TYR A 226 6.16 27.02 28.31
CA TYR A 226 7.39 26.22 28.22
C TYR A 226 7.59 25.47 29.54
N GLY A 227 6.85 24.38 29.70
CA GLY A 227 7.08 23.35 30.70
C GLY A 227 7.14 21.98 30.03
N VAL A 228 7.78 21.01 30.69
CA VAL A 228 7.63 19.59 30.31
C VAL A 228 6.13 19.29 30.23
N LEU A 229 5.64 18.80 29.09
CA LEU A 229 4.25 18.37 28.96
C LEU A 229 3.95 17.33 30.03
N ARG A 230 3.16 17.72 31.03
CA ARG A 230 2.74 16.83 32.11
C ARG A 230 1.43 16.18 31.73
N ASP A 231 1.25 14.93 32.15
CA ASP A 231 -0.03 14.26 32.12
C ASP A 231 -0.97 14.79 33.22
N THR A 232 -1.27 16.09 33.15
CA THR A 232 -2.19 16.76 34.08
C THR A 232 -3.44 17.23 33.34
N LYS A 233 -4.60 17.17 34.01
CA LYS A 233 -5.86 17.65 33.45
C LYS A 233 -5.72 19.13 33.03
N GLY A 234 -5.73 19.41 31.73
CA GLY A 234 -5.83 20.77 31.18
C GLY A 234 -4.80 21.16 30.12
N THR A 235 -3.81 20.31 29.84
CA THR A 235 -2.72 20.60 28.88
C THR A 235 -3.04 20.29 27.42
N PHE A 236 -4.12 19.55 27.15
CA PHE A 236 -4.52 19.13 25.79
C PHE A 236 -5.82 19.81 25.36
N GLY A 237 -5.90 20.20 24.08
CA GLY A 237 -7.10 20.79 23.48
C GLY A 237 -8.15 19.74 23.09
N LEU A 238 -7.70 18.55 22.72
CA LEU A 238 -8.54 17.35 22.54
C LEU A 238 -7.99 16.26 23.46
N ASP A 239 -8.82 15.56 24.19
CA ASP A 239 -8.42 14.39 24.96
C ASP A 239 -9.55 13.35 24.96
N VAL A 240 -9.29 12.21 24.33
CA VAL A 240 -10.25 11.11 24.14
C VAL A 240 -9.72 9.91 24.92
N CYS A 241 -10.35 9.58 26.03
CA CYS A 241 -10.01 8.42 26.85
C CYS A 241 -11.09 7.35 26.69
N ILE A 242 -10.69 6.13 26.37
CA ILE A 242 -11.61 5.01 26.27
C ILE A 242 -11.17 3.81 27.09
N GLU A 243 -12.14 3.03 27.50
CA GLU A 243 -11.95 1.71 28.08
C GLU A 243 -12.75 0.69 27.28
N LEU A 244 -12.10 -0.43 26.98
CA LEU A 244 -12.62 -1.52 26.17
C LEU A 244 -12.72 -2.78 27.04
N ILE A 245 -13.79 -3.54 26.85
CA ILE A 245 -13.92 -4.90 27.38
C ILE A 245 -13.61 -5.88 26.26
N GLN A 246 -12.77 -6.86 26.56
CA GLN A 246 -12.49 -8.00 25.70
C GLN A 246 -13.53 -9.11 25.92
N ARG A 247 -14.08 -9.64 24.82
CA ARG A 247 -14.99 -10.79 24.81
C ARG A 247 -14.44 -11.89 23.90
N GLN A 248 -14.64 -13.14 24.30
CA GLN A 248 -14.44 -14.29 23.40
C GLN A 248 -15.63 -14.37 22.44
N LYS A 249 -15.37 -14.49 21.13
CA LYS A 249 -16.44 -14.70 20.14
C LYS A 249 -17.08 -16.07 20.37
N SER A 250 -18.42 -16.14 20.38
CA SER A 250 -19.14 -17.42 20.43
C SER A 250 -18.94 -18.20 19.12
N PHE A 251 -18.93 -19.53 19.20
CA PHE A 251 -18.72 -20.44 18.07
C PHE A 251 -19.74 -20.22 16.91
N SER A 252 -20.94 -19.73 17.22
CA SER A 252 -21.97 -19.37 16.24
C SER A 252 -21.64 -18.13 15.41
N ASN A 253 -21.00 -17.11 16.01
CA ASN A 253 -20.63 -15.87 15.31
C ASN A 253 -19.42 -16.08 14.40
N LEU A 254 -18.52 -17.01 14.77
CA LEU A 254 -17.42 -17.46 13.90
C LEU A 254 -17.95 -18.15 12.64
N LEU A 255 -19.05 -18.91 12.73
CA LEU A 255 -19.68 -19.56 11.58
C LEU A 255 -20.37 -18.56 10.64
N GLU A 256 -21.07 -17.54 11.16
CA GLU A 256 -21.66 -16.47 10.34
C GLU A 256 -20.60 -15.58 9.68
N ASP A 257 -19.53 -15.20 10.39
CA ASP A 257 -18.41 -14.45 9.81
C ASP A 257 -17.67 -15.29 8.76
N ASN A 258 -17.45 -16.59 9.00
CA ASN A 258 -16.86 -17.50 8.01
C ASN A 258 -17.77 -17.78 6.80
N MET A 259 -19.10 -17.71 6.96
CA MET A 259 -20.04 -17.78 5.83
C MET A 259 -20.15 -16.45 5.08
N ARG A 260 -19.99 -15.30 5.73
CA ARG A 260 -19.93 -13.98 5.09
C ARG A 260 -18.62 -13.74 4.35
N LEU A 261 -17.50 -14.18 4.91
CA LEU A 261 -16.20 -14.19 4.23
C LEU A 261 -16.25 -15.06 2.98
N LYS A 262 -16.96 -16.20 2.98
CA LYS A 262 -17.14 -17.02 1.77
C LYS A 262 -17.95 -16.35 0.65
N VAL A 263 -18.80 -15.37 0.97
CA VAL A 263 -19.54 -14.59 -0.03
C VAL A 263 -18.69 -13.44 -0.57
N ASP A 264 -17.83 -12.84 0.27
CA ASP A 264 -16.92 -11.73 -0.09
C ASP A 264 -15.56 -12.20 -0.70
N ASP A 265 -15.16 -13.44 -0.44
CA ASP A 265 -13.98 -14.11 -1.03
C ASP A 265 -14.14 -14.43 -2.53
N SER A 266 -15.34 -14.26 -3.07
CA SER A 266 -15.58 -14.36 -4.50
C SER A 266 -15.07 -13.13 -5.29
N ILE A 267 -14.74 -12.02 -4.60
CA ILE A 267 -14.29 -10.76 -5.22
C ILE A 267 -12.86 -10.35 -4.79
N LYS A 268 -12.28 -10.93 -3.73
CA LYS A 268 -10.95 -10.54 -3.20
C LYS A 268 -9.75 -11.41 -3.62
N LYS A 269 -9.90 -12.30 -4.60
CA LYS A 269 -8.88 -13.33 -4.84
C LYS A 269 -7.57 -12.87 -5.50
N ASP A 270 -7.47 -11.64 -6.04
CA ASP A 270 -6.33 -11.25 -6.87
C ASP A 270 -5.77 -9.83 -6.60
N ILE A 271 -6.06 -9.18 -5.46
CA ILE A 271 -5.42 -7.90 -5.12
C ILE A 271 -4.04 -8.20 -4.50
N VAL A 272 -3.00 -7.94 -5.27
CA VAL A 272 -1.60 -8.07 -4.86
C VAL A 272 -0.97 -6.67 -4.76
N SER A 273 -0.08 -6.44 -3.79
CA SER A 273 0.46 -5.10 -3.52
C SER A 273 1.86 -4.86 -4.10
N GLY A 274 2.13 -3.64 -4.57
CA GLY A 274 3.50 -3.13 -4.79
C GLY A 274 3.84 -1.96 -3.84
N LEU A 275 4.99 -1.32 -4.04
CA LEU A 275 5.49 -0.22 -3.21
C LEU A 275 5.79 1.05 -4.02
N PHE A 276 5.19 2.16 -3.61
CA PHE A 276 5.50 3.50 -4.08
C PHE A 276 6.48 4.18 -3.11
N ASN A 277 7.60 4.67 -3.64
CA ASN A 277 8.67 5.36 -2.90
C ASN A 277 9.18 4.60 -1.68
N ASN A 278 9.25 3.27 -1.76
CA ASN A 278 9.66 2.37 -0.66
C ASN A 278 8.75 2.40 0.59
N LYS A 279 7.63 3.14 0.57
CA LYS A 279 6.87 3.44 1.80
C LYS A 279 5.38 3.12 1.70
N TYR A 280 4.76 3.42 0.57
CA TYR A 280 3.30 3.34 0.44
C TYR A 280 2.93 2.13 -0.39
N LYS A 281 2.10 1.25 0.18
CA LYS A 281 1.57 0.11 -0.58
C LYS A 281 0.53 0.61 -1.58
N PHE A 282 0.61 0.10 -2.81
CA PHE A 282 -0.41 0.30 -3.83
C PHE A 282 -1.01 -1.02 -4.27
N ASN A 283 -2.22 -0.96 -4.82
CA ASN A 283 -3.03 -2.08 -5.27
C ASN A 283 -2.83 -2.31 -6.77
N ILE A 284 -2.40 -3.52 -7.11
CA ILE A 284 -2.33 -3.99 -8.49
C ILE A 284 -3.63 -4.75 -8.77
N LEU A 285 -4.32 -4.37 -9.84
CA LEU A 285 -5.64 -4.90 -10.18
C LEU A 285 -5.55 -5.88 -11.36
N PRO A 286 -6.25 -7.03 -11.33
CA PRO A 286 -6.30 -7.92 -12.48
C PRO A 286 -6.98 -7.24 -13.67
N ASN A 287 -6.51 -7.55 -14.88
CA ASN A 287 -7.14 -7.09 -16.10
C ASN A 287 -8.38 -7.96 -16.41
N GLU A 288 -9.55 -7.34 -16.50
CA GLU A 288 -10.82 -8.06 -16.70
C GLU A 288 -10.90 -8.86 -18.01
N LYS A 289 -10.13 -8.48 -19.04
CA LYS A 289 -10.25 -9.05 -20.39
C LYS A 289 -9.15 -10.05 -20.72
N LYS A 290 -7.98 -9.94 -20.10
CA LYS A 290 -6.78 -10.69 -20.45
C LYS A 290 -6.23 -11.40 -19.22
N LYS A 291 -6.17 -12.73 -19.31
CA LYS A 291 -5.56 -13.57 -18.27
C LYS A 291 -4.06 -13.25 -18.11
N ASN A 292 -3.56 -13.38 -16.89
CA ASN A 292 -2.16 -13.12 -16.52
C ASN A 292 -1.70 -11.68 -16.78
N LEU A 293 -2.64 -10.76 -16.86
CA LEU A 293 -2.36 -9.36 -17.07
C LEU A 293 -2.96 -8.54 -15.94
N PHE A 294 -2.21 -7.54 -15.47
CA PHE A 294 -2.58 -6.72 -14.35
C PHE A 294 -2.32 -5.25 -14.68
N ASN A 295 -3.06 -4.35 -14.03
CA ASN A 295 -2.98 -2.92 -14.25
C ASN A 295 -2.68 -2.21 -12.92
N HIS A 296 -1.85 -1.17 -12.99
CA HIS A 296 -1.63 -0.24 -11.90
C HIS A 296 -1.54 1.18 -12.45
N ARG A 297 -2.15 2.15 -11.76
CA ARG A 297 -2.14 3.56 -12.16
C ARG A 297 -1.96 4.48 -10.97
N ILE A 298 -1.06 5.46 -11.11
CA ILE A 298 -0.90 6.58 -10.17
C ILE A 298 -1.03 7.90 -10.93
N SER A 299 -1.93 8.75 -10.45
CA SER A 299 -2.21 10.05 -11.04
C SER A 299 -2.01 11.15 -9.98
N TYR A 300 -1.44 12.29 -10.36
CA TYR A 300 -1.31 13.47 -9.49
C TYR A 300 -2.11 14.65 -10.05
N ASN A 301 -2.85 15.32 -9.18
CA ASN A 301 -3.61 16.52 -9.53
C ASN A 301 -3.20 17.72 -8.67
N THR A 302 -2.79 18.80 -9.33
CA THR A 302 -2.28 20.03 -8.70
C THR A 302 -3.37 20.83 -7.99
N ARG A 303 -4.60 20.84 -8.52
CA ARG A 303 -5.76 21.52 -7.90
C ARG A 303 -6.10 20.97 -6.53
N THR A 304 -6.00 19.66 -6.36
CA THR A 304 -6.29 18.99 -5.09
C THR A 304 -5.05 18.74 -4.23
N ASP A 305 -3.87 19.06 -4.78
CA ASP A 305 -2.54 18.73 -4.28
C ASP A 305 -2.52 17.30 -3.74
N ALA A 306 -2.82 16.31 -4.59
CA ALA A 306 -2.97 14.93 -4.16
C ALA A 306 -2.73 13.93 -5.29
N TYR A 307 -2.31 12.73 -4.88
CA TYR A 307 -2.22 11.54 -5.71
C TYR A 307 -3.47 10.69 -5.57
N TYR A 308 -3.82 10.00 -6.66
CA TYR A 308 -4.94 9.08 -6.79
C TYR A 308 -4.43 7.78 -7.39
N GLU A 309 -5.07 6.69 -7.00
CA GLU A 309 -4.69 5.34 -7.41
C GLU A 309 -5.83 4.74 -8.25
N ASN A 310 -5.46 4.05 -9.34
CA ASN A 310 -6.37 3.25 -10.15
C ASN A 310 -7.63 3.99 -10.63
N GLY A 311 -7.51 5.29 -10.91
CA GLY A 311 -8.63 6.13 -11.38
C GLY A 311 -9.64 6.50 -10.29
N ILE A 312 -9.43 6.10 -9.04
CA ILE A 312 -10.36 6.37 -7.94
C ILE A 312 -10.14 7.79 -7.41
N THR A 313 -10.86 8.75 -7.99
CA THR A 313 -10.70 10.19 -7.68
C THR A 313 -11.41 10.65 -6.41
N THR A 314 -12.32 9.83 -5.87
CA THR A 314 -13.02 10.10 -4.60
C THR A 314 -12.13 9.89 -3.39
N ASN A 315 -11.06 9.11 -3.52
CA ASN A 315 -10.13 8.80 -2.43
C ASN A 315 -8.73 9.32 -2.74
N LYS A 316 -8.21 10.23 -1.90
CA LYS A 316 -6.84 10.73 -2.04
C LYS A 316 -5.86 9.67 -1.51
N TYR A 317 -5.20 8.97 -2.42
CA TYR A 317 -4.15 8.02 -2.09
C TYR A 317 -3.03 8.68 -1.26
N LEU A 318 -2.52 9.83 -1.70
CA LEU A 318 -1.59 10.66 -0.92
C LEU A 318 -1.98 12.14 -0.99
N LYS A 319 -2.11 12.77 0.18
CA LYS A 319 -2.35 14.22 0.29
C LYS A 319 -1.00 14.97 0.26
N LYS A 320 -0.81 15.88 -0.70
CA LYS A 320 0.38 16.69 -1.06
C LYS A 320 1.37 16.06 -2.03
N TRP A 321 1.87 16.87 -2.98
CA TRP A 321 2.84 16.48 -4.01
C TRP A 321 4.11 15.85 -3.45
N ASN A 322 4.66 16.43 -2.39
CA ASN A 322 5.94 15.99 -1.82
C ASN A 322 5.82 14.65 -1.07
N ARG A 323 4.62 14.27 -0.62
CA ARG A 323 4.42 12.94 0.00
C ARG A 323 4.56 11.80 -0.99
N GLY A 324 4.27 12.07 -2.26
CA GLY A 324 4.47 11.13 -3.34
C GLY A 324 5.83 11.27 -4.02
N ALA A 325 6.75 12.09 -3.54
CA ALA A 325 8.13 12.07 -4.03
C ALA A 325 8.97 11.04 -3.25
N LEU A 326 9.82 10.28 -3.94
CA LEU A 326 10.90 9.52 -3.31
C LEU A 326 11.94 10.48 -2.72
N GLU A 327 12.32 11.46 -3.52
CA GLU A 327 13.32 12.47 -3.23
C GLU A 327 13.01 13.72 -4.06
N PHE A 328 13.29 14.90 -3.54
CA PHE A 328 13.19 16.14 -4.29
C PHE A 328 14.14 17.18 -3.71
N TYR A 329 14.58 18.10 -4.55
CA TYR A 329 15.42 19.22 -4.19
C TYR A 329 15.00 20.47 -4.96
N ASN A 330 14.89 21.60 -4.27
CA ASN A 330 14.56 22.90 -4.87
C ASN A 330 13.29 22.83 -5.74
N ILE A 331 12.21 22.28 -5.19
CA ILE A 331 10.89 22.21 -5.83
C ILE A 331 9.84 22.73 -4.84
N ALA A 332 8.97 23.62 -5.30
CA ALA A 332 7.88 24.20 -4.53
C ALA A 332 6.55 24.08 -5.26
N TYR A 333 5.47 24.01 -4.47
CA TYR A 333 4.10 24.19 -4.94
C TYR A 333 3.77 25.68 -4.97
N ASN A 334 3.27 26.15 -6.11
CA ASN A 334 3.04 27.57 -6.36
C ASN A 334 1.59 27.86 -6.73
N VAL A 335 1.11 29.00 -6.23
CA VAL A 335 -0.24 29.51 -6.46
C VAL A 335 -0.13 30.93 -7.01
N GLU A 336 -0.47 31.09 -8.29
CA GLU A 336 -0.53 32.40 -8.97
C GLU A 336 -1.96 32.92 -8.99
N TYR A 337 -2.33 33.71 -7.98
CA TYR A 337 -3.70 34.27 -7.88
C TYR A 337 -4.09 35.16 -9.06
N ASN A 338 -3.16 35.97 -9.57
CA ASN A 338 -3.42 36.90 -10.68
C ASN A 338 -3.82 36.17 -11.96
N TRP A 339 -3.22 35.01 -12.21
CA TRP A 339 -3.45 34.19 -13.39
C TRP A 339 -4.39 33.02 -13.13
N ARG A 340 -4.77 32.79 -11.86
CA ARG A 340 -5.57 31.66 -11.37
C ARG A 340 -4.94 30.31 -11.70
N LYS A 341 -3.63 30.19 -11.45
CA LYS A 341 -2.83 29.02 -11.85
C LYS A 341 -2.14 28.34 -10.67
N LEU A 342 -1.99 27.03 -10.78
CA LEU A 342 -1.32 26.15 -9.83
C LEU A 342 -0.29 25.32 -10.57
N TYR A 343 0.91 25.13 -10.02
CA TYR A 343 1.99 24.35 -10.64
C TYR A 343 3.07 24.02 -9.62
N LEU A 344 3.97 23.11 -9.98
CA LEU A 344 5.26 22.97 -9.30
C LEU A 344 6.35 23.65 -10.13
N ALA A 345 7.28 24.30 -9.46
CA ALA A 345 8.44 24.97 -10.05
C ALA A 345 9.60 24.96 -9.04
N ARG A 346 10.72 25.64 -9.34
CA ARG A 346 11.81 25.77 -8.35
C ARG A 346 11.40 26.66 -7.17
N GLU A 347 12.10 26.57 -6.04
CA GLU A 347 11.83 27.42 -4.88
C GLU A 347 12.31 28.85 -5.16
N LYS A 348 11.40 29.82 -5.05
CA LYS A 348 11.71 31.25 -5.25
C LYS A 348 12.81 31.78 -4.34
N GLU A 349 12.87 31.30 -3.10
CA GLU A 349 13.81 31.74 -2.06
C GLU A 349 15.25 31.33 -2.36
N LYS A 350 15.44 30.28 -3.18
CA LYS A 350 16.76 29.80 -3.64
C LYS A 350 17.19 30.43 -4.97
N ASP A 351 16.40 31.37 -5.47
CA ASP A 351 16.58 32.07 -6.74
C ASP A 351 16.80 33.58 -6.51
N VAL A 352 17.29 33.97 -5.33
CA VAL A 352 17.51 35.37 -4.94
C VAL A 352 18.81 35.90 -5.52
N TYR A 353 18.71 37.04 -6.18
CA TYR A 353 19.83 37.88 -6.63
C TYR A 353 20.38 38.66 -5.42
N ASP A 354 21.65 38.42 -5.04
CA ASP A 354 22.32 39.24 -4.04
C ASP A 354 23.10 40.36 -4.75
N GLU A 355 22.61 41.60 -4.63
CA GLU A 355 23.25 42.79 -5.22
C GLU A 355 24.51 43.24 -4.47
N THR A 356 24.85 42.63 -3.33
CA THR A 356 25.91 43.13 -2.44
C THR A 356 27.25 42.41 -2.53
N ASP A 357 27.34 41.35 -3.34
CA ASP A 357 28.56 40.54 -3.47
C ASP A 357 29.35 40.88 -4.73
N GLU A 358 30.13 41.97 -4.68
CA GLU A 358 31.03 42.39 -5.78
C GLU A 358 32.28 41.49 -5.94
N ASN A 359 32.42 40.38 -5.18
CA ASN A 359 33.67 39.63 -5.05
C ASN A 359 33.63 38.12 -5.37
N GLU A 360 32.60 37.59 -6.03
CA GLU A 360 32.65 36.20 -6.53
C GLU A 360 32.71 36.15 -8.07
N GLU A 361 33.92 35.91 -8.61
CA GLU A 361 34.15 35.59 -10.02
C GLU A 361 33.57 34.21 -10.46
N ASP A 362 32.83 33.51 -9.59
CA ASP A 362 32.16 32.22 -9.86
C ASP A 362 30.71 32.20 -9.32
N GLY A 363 29.93 33.25 -9.62
CA GLY A 363 28.51 33.35 -9.27
C GLY A 363 27.66 32.23 -9.86
N ASN A 364 27.44 31.15 -9.11
CA ASN A 364 26.56 30.04 -9.51
C ASN A 364 25.09 30.42 -9.24
N HIS A 365 24.56 31.29 -10.08
CA HIS A 365 23.18 31.77 -10.05
C HIS A 365 22.20 30.70 -10.59
N SER A 366 21.04 30.54 -9.92
CA SER A 366 19.92 29.65 -10.27
C SER A 366 20.21 28.14 -10.13
N SER A 367 20.16 27.65 -8.89
CA SER A 367 20.32 26.20 -8.63
C SER A 367 19.22 25.37 -9.31
N SER A 368 19.60 24.31 -10.02
CA SER A 368 18.63 23.38 -10.63
C SER A 368 17.79 22.67 -9.55
N GLY A 369 16.54 22.33 -9.87
CA GLY A 369 15.66 21.55 -9.00
C GLY A 369 15.34 20.18 -9.59
N TYR A 370 14.99 19.20 -8.76
CA TYR A 370 14.54 17.90 -9.24
C TYR A 370 13.51 17.24 -8.31
N ILE A 371 12.78 16.28 -8.86
CA ILE A 371 11.86 15.40 -8.14
C ILE A 371 11.93 13.98 -8.71
N LYS A 372 11.95 12.97 -7.83
CA LYS A 372 12.04 11.55 -8.17
C LYS A 372 10.82 10.79 -7.64
N TRP A 373 10.39 9.77 -8.37
CA TRP A 373 9.35 8.80 -7.97
C TRP A 373 9.86 7.38 -8.20
N LYS A 374 9.55 6.46 -7.29
CA LYS A 374 9.90 5.04 -7.44
C LYS A 374 8.66 4.15 -7.40
N PHE A 375 8.58 3.27 -8.38
CA PHE A 375 7.57 2.23 -8.51
C PHE A 375 8.25 0.87 -8.40
N ASP A 376 7.86 0.08 -7.40
CA ASP A 376 8.45 -1.23 -7.11
C ASP A 376 7.38 -2.32 -7.08
N TYR A 377 7.44 -3.23 -8.05
CA TYR A 377 6.48 -4.32 -8.23
C TYR A 377 7.01 -5.67 -7.72
N ARG A 378 8.23 -5.72 -7.17
CA ARG A 378 8.84 -6.94 -6.61
C ARG A 378 8.03 -7.60 -5.50
N PRO A 379 7.38 -6.87 -4.57
CA PRO A 379 6.56 -7.47 -3.52
C PRO A 379 5.36 -8.27 -4.08
N GLY A 380 4.88 -7.88 -5.26
CA GLY A 380 3.80 -8.57 -5.94
C GLY A 380 4.23 -9.62 -6.95
N ASN A 381 5.54 -9.85 -7.13
CA ASN A 381 6.08 -10.77 -8.13
C ASN A 381 5.61 -10.43 -9.56
N PHE A 382 5.64 -9.15 -9.92
CA PHE A 382 5.29 -8.69 -11.26
C PHE A 382 6.47 -8.06 -11.98
N ILE A 383 6.50 -8.28 -13.30
CA ILE A 383 7.34 -7.55 -14.25
C ILE A 383 6.49 -6.59 -15.08
N ILE A 384 7.12 -5.53 -15.55
CA ILE A 384 6.46 -4.52 -16.39
C ILE A 384 6.34 -5.02 -17.81
N LYS A 385 5.13 -5.03 -18.35
CA LYS A 385 4.88 -5.31 -19.76
C LYS A 385 4.84 -4.04 -20.59
N THR A 386 4.10 -3.03 -20.12
CA THR A 386 4.03 -1.72 -20.75
C THR A 386 4.00 -0.61 -19.70
N LEU A 387 4.59 0.54 -20.03
CA LEU A 387 4.56 1.75 -19.22
C LEU A 387 4.16 2.92 -20.11
N SER A 388 3.08 3.62 -19.73
CA SER A 388 2.72 4.89 -20.35
C SER A 388 2.67 6.00 -19.31
N MET A 389 3.09 7.19 -19.72
CA MET A 389 3.14 8.37 -18.86
C MET A 389 2.58 9.57 -19.60
N LYS A 390 1.68 10.30 -18.94
CA LYS A 390 1.30 11.65 -19.32
C LYS A 390 1.84 12.62 -18.29
N LEU A 391 2.46 13.70 -18.76
CA LEU A 391 2.99 14.74 -17.90
C LEU A 391 2.81 16.12 -18.51
N THR A 392 2.24 17.06 -17.75
CA THR A 392 2.06 18.43 -18.20
C THR A 392 3.27 19.30 -17.83
N GLN A 393 3.86 19.93 -18.85
CA GLN A 393 5.09 20.73 -18.76
C GLN A 393 4.87 22.07 -19.43
N HIS A 394 5.42 23.13 -18.83
CA HIS A 394 5.43 24.47 -19.42
C HIS A 394 6.81 25.09 -19.18
N THR A 395 7.42 25.60 -20.25
CA THR A 395 8.60 26.45 -20.15
C THR A 395 8.33 27.82 -20.76
N TRP A 396 8.85 28.85 -20.12
CA TRP A 396 8.78 30.24 -20.53
C TRP A 396 10.18 30.73 -20.81
N HIS A 397 10.40 31.40 -21.96
CA HIS A 397 11.73 31.69 -22.50
C HIS A 397 12.40 30.46 -23.15
N ASP A 398 13.27 30.71 -24.12
CA ASP A 398 13.89 29.62 -24.91
C ASP A 398 14.95 28.82 -24.14
N ASP A 399 15.53 29.42 -23.10
CA ASP A 399 16.60 28.82 -22.29
C ASP A 399 16.07 27.95 -21.13
N ALA A 400 14.77 28.02 -20.83
CA ALA A 400 14.16 27.23 -19.77
C ALA A 400 13.99 25.77 -20.21
N GLU A 401 14.66 24.86 -19.51
CA GLU A 401 14.69 23.43 -19.86
C GLU A 401 14.13 22.56 -18.72
N ILE A 402 13.38 21.52 -19.11
CA ILE A 402 12.89 20.45 -18.24
C ILE A 402 13.42 19.14 -18.80
N LYS A 403 14.20 18.40 -18.00
CA LYS A 403 14.72 17.09 -18.37
C LYS A 403 13.96 15.99 -17.63
N ILE A 404 13.51 14.99 -18.37
CA ILE A 404 12.90 13.78 -17.81
C ILE A 404 13.86 12.62 -18.03
N SER A 405 14.08 11.81 -17.01
CA SER A 405 14.88 10.59 -17.13
C SER A 405 14.24 9.44 -16.36
N ILE A 406 14.43 8.23 -16.86
CA ILE A 406 13.94 6.99 -16.25
C ILE A 406 15.09 5.98 -16.11
N ILE A 407 15.06 5.21 -15.03
CA ILE A 407 16.01 4.13 -14.78
C ILE A 407 15.25 2.92 -14.21
N PRO A 408 15.48 1.69 -14.68
CA PRO A 408 14.89 0.50 -14.07
C PRO A 408 15.43 0.28 -12.66
N LEU A 409 14.73 -0.50 -11.84
CA LEU A 409 15.28 -0.90 -10.54
C LEU A 409 16.43 -1.88 -10.71
N ALA A 410 17.40 -1.75 -9.80
CA ALA A 410 18.53 -2.65 -9.76
C ALA A 410 18.11 -4.10 -9.47
N THR A 411 18.72 -4.99 -10.24
CA THR A 411 18.64 -6.45 -10.14
C THR A 411 20.06 -7.00 -10.27
N ARG A 412 20.28 -8.27 -9.90
CA ARG A 412 21.57 -8.95 -10.13
C ARG A 412 21.97 -8.99 -11.61
N GLN A 413 21.01 -8.85 -12.52
CA GLN A 413 21.26 -8.89 -13.96
C GLN A 413 21.70 -7.53 -14.53
N ASN A 414 21.12 -6.43 -14.05
CA ASN A 414 21.29 -5.11 -14.65
C ASN A 414 22.20 -4.16 -13.85
N GLU A 415 22.71 -4.58 -12.68
CA GLU A 415 23.47 -3.72 -11.76
C GLU A 415 24.64 -2.98 -12.43
N ALA A 416 25.39 -3.67 -13.29
CA ALA A 416 26.55 -3.09 -13.98
C ALA A 416 26.21 -2.17 -15.16
N SER A 417 24.95 -2.15 -15.63
CA SER A 417 24.51 -1.40 -16.82
C SER A 417 23.48 -0.29 -16.51
N LEU A 418 23.12 -0.12 -15.23
CA LEU A 418 22.18 0.89 -14.76
C LEU A 418 22.65 2.31 -15.08
N ASN A 419 21.88 3.01 -15.90
CA ASN A 419 22.08 4.42 -16.22
C ASN A 419 20.74 5.14 -16.37
N TRP A 420 20.73 6.44 -16.11
CA TRP A 420 19.58 7.29 -16.39
C TRP A 420 19.36 7.43 -17.90
N ASN A 421 18.19 7.02 -18.38
CA ASN A 421 17.80 7.16 -19.77
C ASN A 421 16.99 8.44 -19.96
N PRO A 422 17.40 9.37 -20.82
CA PRO A 422 16.62 10.58 -21.09
C PRO A 422 15.34 10.23 -21.85
N VAL A 423 14.25 10.92 -21.51
CA VAL A 423 12.94 10.78 -22.15
C VAL A 423 12.65 12.03 -22.97
N SER A 424 12.51 11.86 -24.29
CA SER A 424 12.15 12.95 -25.20
C SER A 424 10.66 13.27 -25.11
N CYS A 425 10.33 14.56 -25.13
CA CYS A 425 8.95 15.05 -25.13
C CYS A 425 8.75 15.99 -26.31
N ASP A 426 7.59 15.88 -26.98
CA ASP A 426 7.19 16.83 -28.00
C ASP A 426 6.62 18.09 -27.34
N PHE A 427 7.07 19.25 -27.79
CA PHE A 427 6.61 20.55 -27.29
C PHE A 427 5.86 21.32 -28.38
N ILE A 428 4.77 21.95 -27.97
CA ILE A 428 4.00 22.88 -28.78
C ILE A 428 4.33 24.30 -28.30
N SER A 429 4.84 25.13 -29.20
CA SER A 429 5.07 26.55 -28.93
C SER A 429 3.78 27.34 -28.99
N GLY A 430 3.61 28.29 -28.06
CA GLY A 430 2.51 29.23 -28.02
C GLY A 430 3.00 30.65 -27.71
N LEU A 431 2.10 31.62 -27.91
CA LEU A 431 2.37 33.03 -27.65
C LEU A 431 1.44 33.54 -26.54
N SER A 432 2.01 34.08 -25.48
CA SER A 432 1.34 34.94 -24.50
C SER A 432 1.48 36.41 -24.92
N LEU A 433 0.73 37.31 -24.29
CA LEU A 433 0.74 38.77 -24.56
C LEU A 433 2.14 39.40 -24.65
N TYR A 434 3.15 38.80 -23.98
CA TYR A 434 4.53 39.31 -23.95
C TYR A 434 5.63 38.24 -24.09
N TRP A 435 5.30 36.94 -24.09
CA TRP A 435 6.31 35.87 -23.98
C TRP A 435 5.96 34.65 -24.84
N VAL A 436 6.97 34.04 -25.45
CA VAL A 436 6.86 32.70 -26.05
C VAL A 436 6.93 31.66 -24.95
N TYR A 437 6.05 30.66 -25.01
CA TYR A 437 6.08 29.51 -24.12
C TYR A 437 6.06 28.21 -24.92
N LYS A 438 6.61 27.15 -24.34
CA LYS A 438 6.51 25.78 -24.85
C LYS A 438 5.70 24.96 -23.86
N LYS A 439 4.79 24.13 -24.34
CA LYS A 439 4.04 23.19 -23.49
C LYS A 439 4.10 21.77 -24.03
N SER A 440 4.04 20.79 -23.14
CA SER A 440 3.90 19.39 -23.48
C SER A 440 2.86 18.75 -22.56
N ASP A 441 1.94 17.98 -23.13
CA ASP A 441 0.90 17.20 -22.43
C ASP A 441 0.62 15.85 -23.12
N SER A 442 1.51 15.43 -24.01
CA SER A 442 1.41 14.18 -24.77
C SER A 442 1.53 12.95 -23.86
N ILE A 443 0.86 11.87 -24.26
CA ILE A 443 1.07 10.55 -23.65
C ILE A 443 2.32 9.93 -24.29
N LEU A 444 3.28 9.55 -23.46
CA LEU A 444 4.54 8.92 -23.85
C LEU A 444 4.47 7.42 -23.54
N ASP A 445 4.86 6.59 -24.50
CA ASP A 445 5.13 5.17 -24.27
C ASP A 445 6.60 5.02 -23.84
N LEU A 446 6.80 4.57 -22.61
CA LEU A 446 8.12 4.36 -22.01
C LEU A 446 8.47 2.88 -21.87
N SER A 447 7.70 1.99 -22.51
CA SER A 447 7.84 0.54 -22.35
C SER A 447 9.23 0.04 -22.71
N SER A 448 9.89 0.61 -23.73
CA SER A 448 11.24 0.20 -24.15
C SER A 448 12.31 0.36 -23.07
N PHE A 449 12.09 1.22 -22.07
CA PHE A 449 13.06 1.47 -21.00
C PHE A 449 12.97 0.48 -19.84
N VAL A 450 11.81 -0.17 -19.67
CA VAL A 450 11.49 -0.92 -18.43
C VAL A 450 10.75 -2.23 -18.67
N LYS A 451 10.51 -2.64 -19.92
CA LYS A 451 9.82 -3.90 -20.22
C LYS A 451 10.66 -5.09 -19.72
N GLY A 452 10.02 -5.97 -18.96
CA GLY A 452 10.66 -7.11 -18.29
C GLY A 452 11.29 -6.77 -16.94
N GLU A 453 11.32 -5.50 -16.55
CA GLU A 453 11.90 -5.04 -15.29
C GLU A 453 10.86 -5.05 -14.16
N TYR A 454 11.33 -5.09 -12.91
CA TYR A 454 10.46 -5.19 -11.73
C TYR A 454 10.00 -3.84 -11.16
N GLY A 455 10.38 -2.74 -11.79
CA GLY A 455 10.12 -1.40 -11.31
C GLY A 455 11.02 -0.38 -11.97
N PHE A 456 10.82 0.89 -11.62
CA PHE A 456 11.63 1.99 -12.13
C PHE A 456 11.65 3.19 -11.17
N ILE A 457 12.62 4.07 -11.39
CA ILE A 457 12.65 5.42 -10.84
C ILE A 457 12.50 6.42 -12.00
N LEU A 458 11.55 7.33 -11.85
CA LEU A 458 11.34 8.46 -12.74
C LEU A 458 11.92 9.71 -12.09
N ARG A 459 12.68 10.52 -12.83
CA ARG A 459 13.22 11.81 -12.38
C ARG A 459 12.80 12.90 -13.34
N ILE A 460 12.41 14.05 -12.79
CA ILE A 460 12.23 15.30 -13.53
C ILE A 460 13.17 16.32 -12.94
N GLN A 461 13.89 17.05 -13.79
CA GLN A 461 14.83 18.09 -13.42
C GLN A 461 14.45 19.40 -14.11
N LEU A 462 14.34 20.47 -13.33
CA LEU A 462 14.07 21.83 -13.78
C LEU A 462 15.40 22.60 -13.77
N LEU A 463 15.98 22.86 -14.95
CA LEU A 463 17.32 23.45 -15.03
C LEU A 463 17.32 24.95 -14.80
N GLY A 464 18.22 25.39 -13.93
CA GLY A 464 18.47 26.80 -13.60
C GLY A 464 19.76 27.33 -14.23
N ASN A 465 20.19 26.79 -15.36
CA ASN A 465 21.56 27.01 -15.86
C ASN A 465 21.83 28.42 -16.45
N SER A 466 20.98 29.41 -16.15
CA SER A 466 21.10 30.78 -16.66
C SER A 466 20.40 31.77 -15.74
N ASP A 467 21.03 32.92 -15.54
CA ASP A 467 20.52 34.08 -14.78
C ASP A 467 19.16 34.57 -15.28
N TRP A 468 18.84 34.34 -16.57
CA TRP A 468 17.58 34.73 -17.19
C TRP A 468 16.45 33.72 -16.96
N VAL A 469 16.78 32.52 -16.47
CA VAL A 469 15.83 31.45 -16.16
C VAL A 469 15.51 31.50 -14.67
N THR A 470 14.56 32.35 -14.32
CA THR A 470 14.03 32.43 -12.95
C THR A 470 13.29 31.16 -12.54
N TRP A 471 13.07 30.99 -11.25
CA TRP A 471 12.49 29.81 -10.59
C TRP A 471 11.16 29.33 -11.20
N ASP A 472 10.38 30.26 -11.76
CA ASP A 472 9.06 30.05 -12.34
C ASP A 472 9.07 29.77 -13.85
N LYS A 473 10.22 29.83 -14.52
CA LYS A 473 10.29 29.65 -15.98
C LYS A 473 10.10 28.20 -16.41
N SER A 474 10.45 27.25 -15.57
CA SER A 474 10.20 25.81 -15.78
C SER A 474 9.13 25.34 -14.81
N GLN A 475 7.96 24.97 -15.33
CA GLN A 475 6.80 24.59 -14.53
C GLN A 475 6.29 23.20 -14.95
N ILE A 476 5.99 22.36 -13.97
CA ILE A 476 5.32 21.07 -14.18
C ILE A 476 3.94 21.11 -13.52
N PHE A 477 3.02 20.32 -14.07
CA PHE A 477 1.68 20.15 -13.53
C PHE A 477 0.86 21.45 -13.49
N ARG A 478 1.06 22.35 -14.46
CA ARG A 478 0.36 23.63 -14.53
C ARG A 478 -1.14 23.44 -14.82
N GLN A 479 -2.00 23.93 -13.92
CA GLN A 479 -3.46 23.79 -14.00
C GLN A 479 -4.18 25.08 -13.59
N GLU A 480 -5.44 25.22 -14.03
CA GLU A 480 -6.35 26.28 -13.59
C GLU A 480 -6.85 26.02 -12.18
N MET A 481 -6.92 27.07 -11.35
CA MET A 481 -7.48 27.04 -10.00
C MET A 481 -9.00 26.81 -9.99
N ASP A 482 -9.70 27.35 -10.99
CA ASP A 482 -11.15 27.61 -10.92
C ASP A 482 -12.02 26.67 -11.75
N ARG A 483 -11.50 25.49 -12.14
CA ARG A 483 -12.36 24.44 -12.70
C ARG A 483 -13.36 23.99 -11.63
N LEU A 484 -14.58 24.51 -11.71
CA LEU A 484 -15.74 24.16 -10.88
C LEU A 484 -16.27 22.79 -11.31
N GLY A 485 -15.81 21.74 -10.65
CA GLY A 485 -16.30 20.38 -10.88
C GLY A 485 -15.58 19.35 -10.00
N PRO A 486 -16.23 18.22 -9.66
CA PRO A 486 -15.54 17.11 -9.01
C PRO A 486 -14.35 16.66 -9.87
N LEU A 487 -13.34 16.06 -9.26
CA LEU A 487 -12.27 15.41 -10.03
C LEU A 487 -12.90 14.17 -10.69
N ILE A 488 -13.03 14.16 -12.00
CA ILE A 488 -13.56 13.01 -12.75
C ILE A 488 -12.36 12.24 -13.28
N ASP A 489 -12.48 10.92 -13.35
CA ASP A 489 -11.49 10.05 -13.98
C ASP A 489 -11.52 10.22 -15.51
N ASP A 490 -10.99 11.34 -15.97
CA ASP A 490 -10.62 11.57 -17.35
C ASP A 490 -9.12 11.90 -17.40
N ASP A 491 -8.45 11.43 -18.44
CA ASP A 491 -7.00 11.60 -18.59
C ASP A 491 -6.61 13.09 -18.78
N GLU A 492 -7.56 14.00 -18.97
CA GLU A 492 -7.35 15.43 -19.22
C GLU A 492 -7.16 16.27 -17.96
N ASN A 493 -7.57 15.77 -16.79
CA ASN A 493 -7.54 16.55 -15.54
C ASN A 493 -6.31 16.32 -14.66
N PHE A 494 -5.41 15.39 -14.97
CA PHE A 494 -4.23 15.11 -14.14
C PHE A 494 -2.99 15.84 -14.64
N GLY A 495 -2.19 16.35 -13.70
CA GLY A 495 -0.89 16.94 -14.00
C GLY A 495 0.12 15.87 -14.39
N MET A 496 0.07 14.74 -13.68
CA MET A 496 0.82 13.51 -13.96
C MET A 496 -0.14 12.34 -14.01
N ASP A 497 0.06 11.42 -14.96
CA ASP A 497 -0.66 10.15 -14.98
C ASP A 497 0.26 9.03 -15.47
N ILE A 498 0.51 8.03 -14.64
CA ILE A 498 1.39 6.90 -14.92
C ILE A 498 0.54 5.63 -14.92
N LYS A 499 0.49 4.94 -16.05
CA LYS A 499 -0.26 3.67 -16.22
C LYS A 499 0.72 2.56 -16.58
N VAL A 500 0.62 1.46 -15.85
CA VAL A 500 1.49 0.30 -16.00
C VAL A 500 0.65 -0.95 -16.23
N GLU A 501 0.98 -1.70 -17.28
CA GLU A 501 0.47 -3.04 -17.52
C GLU A 501 1.56 -4.03 -17.08
N LEU A 502 1.18 -5.03 -16.30
CA LEU A 502 2.06 -5.93 -15.57
C LEU A 502 1.73 -7.39 -15.91
N GLU A 503 2.74 -8.24 -15.84
CA GLU A 503 2.60 -9.70 -15.96
C GLU A 503 3.26 -10.37 -14.75
N PRO A 504 2.72 -11.51 -14.25
CA PRO A 504 3.40 -12.30 -13.24
C PRO A 504 4.81 -12.67 -13.71
N ASP A 505 5.78 -12.61 -12.80
CA ASP A 505 7.16 -12.99 -13.10
C ASP A 505 7.32 -14.47 -13.46
N ILE A 506 6.44 -15.34 -12.93
CA ILE A 506 6.30 -16.74 -13.31
C ILE A 506 4.86 -17.05 -13.72
N ILE A 507 4.69 -17.41 -14.97
CA ILE A 507 3.42 -17.81 -15.57
C ILE A 507 3.38 -19.34 -15.65
N CYS A 508 2.30 -19.93 -15.14
CA CYS A 508 1.96 -21.33 -15.40
C CYS A 508 0.77 -21.34 -16.35
N GLU A 509 0.99 -21.78 -17.58
CA GLU A 509 -0.09 -21.92 -18.55
C GLU A 509 -1.08 -22.99 -18.10
N GLU A 510 -2.37 -22.71 -18.31
CA GLU A 510 -3.39 -23.73 -18.12
C GLU A 510 -3.41 -24.64 -19.34
N LEU A 511 -3.36 -25.94 -19.07
CA LEU A 511 -3.54 -26.95 -20.09
C LEU A 511 -4.89 -26.71 -20.76
N SER A 512 -4.88 -26.40 -22.06
CA SER A 512 -6.09 -26.41 -22.86
C SER A 512 -6.80 -27.75 -22.64
N LYS A 513 -8.13 -27.74 -22.49
CA LYS A 513 -8.93 -28.97 -22.41
C LYS A 513 -8.74 -29.74 -23.71
N TYR A 514 -7.69 -30.56 -23.79
CA TYR A 514 -7.49 -31.47 -24.89
C TYR A 514 -8.63 -32.47 -24.88
N GLY A 515 -9.12 -32.80 -26.07
CA GLY A 515 -10.32 -33.62 -26.29
C GLY A 515 -10.17 -35.11 -25.93
N PHE A 516 -9.25 -35.46 -25.04
CA PHE A 516 -9.26 -36.78 -24.39
C PHE A 516 -10.27 -36.72 -23.26
N ASP A 517 -11.27 -37.61 -23.29
CA ASP A 517 -12.16 -37.76 -22.15
C ASP A 517 -11.31 -38.26 -20.97
N LYS A 518 -11.06 -37.38 -19.99
CA LYS A 518 -10.23 -37.66 -18.81
C LYS A 518 -10.74 -38.89 -18.04
N ASN A 519 -11.99 -39.30 -18.26
CA ASN A 519 -12.58 -40.47 -17.62
C ASN A 519 -12.26 -41.80 -18.33
N GLU A 520 -11.72 -41.78 -19.54
CA GLU A 520 -11.48 -43.00 -20.34
C GLU A 520 -10.01 -43.46 -20.38
N ILE A 521 -9.04 -42.56 -20.16
CA ILE A 521 -7.60 -42.91 -20.27
C ILE A 521 -6.94 -42.88 -18.89
N ILE A 522 -6.66 -44.06 -18.34
CA ILE A 522 -6.16 -44.27 -16.98
C ILE A 522 -4.68 -44.70 -17.03
N LEU A 523 -3.83 -44.07 -16.21
CA LEU A 523 -2.44 -44.48 -16.05
C LEU A 523 -2.35 -45.92 -15.50
N ASN A 524 -1.44 -46.73 -16.05
CA ASN A 524 -1.22 -48.13 -15.69
C ASN A 524 -2.35 -49.12 -16.06
N ASP A 525 -3.26 -48.76 -16.97
CA ASP A 525 -4.20 -49.74 -17.54
C ASP A 525 -3.52 -50.59 -18.63
N GLN A 526 -3.31 -51.87 -18.33
CA GLN A 526 -2.68 -52.83 -19.24
C GLN A 526 -3.51 -53.12 -20.50
N ASN A 527 -4.82 -52.88 -20.46
CA ASN A 527 -5.70 -53.19 -21.59
C ASN A 527 -5.67 -52.11 -22.68
N THR A 528 -5.46 -50.86 -22.29
CA THR A 528 -5.53 -49.70 -23.19
C THR A 528 -4.15 -49.11 -23.53
N SER A 529 -3.14 -49.36 -22.69
CA SER A 529 -1.78 -48.83 -22.89
C SER A 529 -1.09 -49.46 -24.09
N ASP A 530 -0.43 -48.63 -24.90
CA ASP A 530 0.28 -49.03 -26.12
C ASP A 530 1.82 -48.93 -25.99
N PHE A 531 2.32 -48.63 -24.78
CA PHE A 531 3.73 -48.54 -24.46
C PHE A 531 4.02 -48.89 -23.00
N ILE A 532 5.22 -49.42 -22.75
CA ILE A 532 5.69 -49.76 -21.40
C ILE A 532 6.95 -48.97 -21.09
N ILE A 533 6.98 -48.34 -19.92
CA ILE A 533 8.20 -47.73 -19.38
C ILE A 533 8.65 -48.55 -18.17
N LYS A 534 9.91 -48.93 -18.18
CA LYS A 534 10.57 -49.65 -17.10
C LYS A 534 11.57 -48.73 -16.42
N LEU A 535 11.38 -48.47 -15.14
CA LEU A 535 12.28 -47.65 -14.35
C LEU A 535 13.16 -48.54 -13.48
N LYS A 536 14.48 -48.45 -13.66
CA LYS A 536 15.45 -49.10 -12.79
C LYS A 536 15.66 -48.25 -11.54
N ASP A 537 15.57 -48.88 -10.37
CA ASP A 537 15.87 -48.25 -9.09
C ASP A 537 17.37 -47.86 -9.05
N SER A 538 17.67 -46.62 -8.67
CA SER A 538 19.05 -46.12 -8.62
C SER A 538 19.89 -46.74 -7.51
N ILE A 539 19.27 -47.37 -6.51
CA ILE A 539 19.94 -47.98 -5.35
C ILE A 539 19.99 -49.51 -5.49
N PHE A 540 19.00 -50.12 -6.13
CA PHE A 540 18.88 -51.57 -6.29
C PHE A 540 18.76 -51.94 -7.78
N GLU A 541 19.88 -52.23 -8.45
CA GLU A 541 19.93 -52.52 -9.90
C GLU A 541 18.98 -53.67 -10.33
N ASP A 542 18.66 -54.60 -9.44
CA ASP A 542 17.76 -55.73 -9.70
C ASP A 542 16.26 -55.39 -9.55
N LYS A 543 15.92 -54.19 -9.07
CA LYS A 543 14.54 -53.76 -8.84
C LYS A 543 14.07 -52.83 -9.96
N GLU A 544 13.11 -53.31 -10.74
CA GLU A 544 12.49 -52.57 -11.84
C GLU A 544 11.01 -52.30 -11.55
N VAL A 545 10.59 -51.04 -11.71
CA VAL A 545 9.17 -50.65 -11.64
C VAL A 545 8.64 -50.48 -13.06
N VAL A 546 7.52 -51.14 -13.36
CA VAL A 546 6.92 -51.16 -14.70
C VAL A 546 5.67 -50.29 -14.74
N TYR A 547 5.61 -49.39 -15.73
CA TYR A 547 4.50 -48.48 -15.97
C TYR A 547 3.88 -48.76 -17.34
N TYR A 548 2.56 -48.89 -17.38
CA TYR A 548 1.79 -49.02 -18.62
C TYR A 548 1.23 -47.66 -19.01
N VAL A 549 1.61 -47.17 -20.18
CA VAL A 549 1.38 -45.79 -20.59
C VAL A 549 0.90 -45.66 -22.03
N HIS A 550 0.29 -44.52 -22.35
CA HIS A 550 -0.27 -44.19 -23.65
C HIS A 550 0.68 -43.24 -24.41
N LYS A 551 1.14 -43.64 -25.60
CA LYS A 551 2.03 -42.84 -26.45
C LYS A 551 1.43 -41.50 -26.79
N SER A 552 0.12 -41.44 -27.03
CA SER A 552 -0.62 -40.23 -27.37
C SER A 552 -0.50 -39.15 -26.28
N ILE A 553 -0.56 -39.54 -25.00
CA ILE A 553 -0.39 -38.63 -23.86
C ILE A 553 1.06 -38.17 -23.77
N LEU A 554 2.03 -39.10 -23.81
CA LEU A 554 3.44 -38.75 -23.70
C LEU A 554 3.88 -37.80 -24.84
N ASN A 555 3.46 -38.07 -26.08
CA ASN A 555 3.75 -37.22 -27.24
C ASN A 555 3.21 -35.80 -27.12
N TYR A 556 2.07 -35.65 -26.45
CA TYR A 556 1.45 -34.34 -26.29
C TYR A 556 2.21 -33.46 -25.29
N TYR A 557 2.69 -34.05 -24.20
CA TYR A 557 3.32 -33.31 -23.11
C TYR A 557 4.85 -33.16 -23.25
N SER A 558 5.50 -34.01 -24.04
CA SER A 558 6.95 -34.16 -24.05
C SER A 558 7.50 -34.24 -25.47
N GLU A 559 8.33 -33.26 -25.83
CA GLU A 559 9.06 -33.28 -27.11
C GLU A 559 10.09 -34.42 -27.14
N TYR A 560 10.61 -34.84 -25.98
CA TYR A 560 11.47 -36.03 -25.88
C TYR A 560 10.73 -37.30 -26.35
N PHE A 561 9.54 -37.58 -25.82
CA PHE A 561 8.78 -38.78 -26.20
C PHE A 561 8.27 -38.70 -27.64
N LYS A 562 7.92 -37.50 -28.11
CA LYS A 562 7.59 -37.24 -29.51
C LYS A 562 8.75 -37.53 -30.46
N GLY A 563 9.96 -37.11 -30.10
CA GLY A 563 11.18 -37.49 -30.82
C GLY A 563 11.41 -38.99 -30.79
N LEU A 564 11.28 -39.62 -29.62
CA LEU A 564 11.44 -41.06 -29.43
C LEU A 564 10.50 -41.86 -30.33
N PHE A 565 9.19 -41.61 -30.29
CA PHE A 565 8.22 -42.38 -31.07
C PHE A 565 8.24 -42.09 -32.57
N SER A 566 8.82 -40.95 -32.97
CA SER A 566 9.08 -40.63 -34.38
C SER A 566 10.37 -41.25 -34.90
N SER A 567 11.20 -41.82 -34.02
CA SER A 567 12.45 -42.48 -34.39
C SER A 567 12.23 -43.93 -34.85
N GLN A 568 13.20 -44.48 -35.57
CA GLN A 568 13.26 -45.91 -35.94
C GLN A 568 14.07 -46.74 -34.92
N MET A 569 14.17 -46.29 -33.67
CA MET A 569 14.94 -47.00 -32.65
C MET A 569 14.20 -48.24 -32.12
N ILE A 570 14.95 -49.12 -31.44
CA ILE A 570 14.45 -50.42 -30.94
C ILE A 570 13.35 -50.20 -29.91
N GLU A 571 13.47 -49.19 -29.05
CA GLU A 571 12.50 -48.83 -28.03
C GLU A 571 11.10 -48.58 -28.61
N THR A 572 11.03 -47.96 -29.78
CA THR A 572 9.76 -47.70 -30.49
C THR A 572 9.19 -48.98 -31.11
N THR A 573 10.07 -49.85 -31.60
CA THR A 573 9.73 -51.13 -32.24
C THR A 573 9.22 -52.15 -31.22
N ASP A 574 9.96 -52.30 -30.11
CA ASP A 574 9.66 -53.22 -29.01
C ASP A 574 8.60 -52.67 -28.06
N ARG A 575 8.25 -51.38 -28.18
CA ARG A 575 7.28 -50.66 -27.35
C ARG A 575 7.65 -50.64 -25.86
N ILE A 576 8.93 -50.73 -25.56
CA ILE A 576 9.47 -50.75 -24.21
C ILE A 576 10.61 -49.74 -24.14
N LEU A 577 10.56 -48.84 -23.14
CA LEU A 577 11.65 -47.95 -22.80
C LEU A 577 12.16 -48.27 -21.39
N THR A 578 13.47 -48.47 -21.25
CA THR A 578 14.09 -48.61 -19.93
C THR A 578 14.81 -47.33 -19.55
N LEU A 579 14.44 -46.77 -18.40
CA LEU A 579 15.01 -45.56 -17.84
C LEU A 579 15.84 -45.88 -16.59
N SER A 580 16.95 -45.18 -16.44
CA SER A 580 17.79 -45.11 -15.23
C SER A 580 18.01 -43.64 -14.86
N GLU A 581 18.53 -43.40 -13.64
CA GLU A 581 18.96 -42.07 -13.18
C GLU A 581 17.80 -41.05 -13.06
N ILE A 582 16.64 -41.51 -12.59
CA ILE A 582 15.57 -40.66 -12.09
C ILE A 582 14.90 -41.36 -10.91
N SER A 583 14.56 -40.61 -9.86
CA SER A 583 13.90 -41.19 -8.70
C SER A 583 12.47 -41.66 -9.07
N THR A 584 12.03 -42.75 -8.44
CA THR A 584 10.66 -43.26 -8.62
C THR A 584 9.62 -42.19 -8.30
N ASN A 585 9.83 -41.40 -7.25
CA ASN A 585 8.93 -40.33 -6.85
C ASN A 585 8.80 -39.24 -7.94
N SER A 586 9.92 -38.75 -8.48
CA SER A 586 9.90 -37.72 -9.53
C SER A 586 9.27 -38.25 -10.82
N PHE A 587 9.59 -39.49 -11.21
CA PHE A 587 9.03 -40.09 -12.41
C PHE A 587 7.52 -40.35 -12.29
N GLU A 588 7.05 -40.82 -11.14
CA GLU A 588 5.61 -40.95 -10.88
C GLU A 588 4.88 -39.61 -10.92
N ASN A 589 5.48 -38.55 -10.41
CA ASN A 589 4.91 -37.20 -10.47
C ASN A 589 4.84 -36.66 -11.91
N ILE A 590 5.85 -36.95 -12.73
CA ILE A 590 5.84 -36.64 -14.16
C ILE A 590 4.68 -37.34 -14.85
N LEU A 591 4.53 -38.66 -14.67
CA LEU A 591 3.42 -39.41 -15.26
C LEU A 591 2.07 -38.91 -14.74
N ASN A 592 1.93 -38.71 -13.42
CA ASN A 592 0.70 -38.20 -12.84
C ASN A 592 0.34 -36.83 -13.43
N PHE A 593 1.31 -35.94 -13.62
CA PHE A 593 1.09 -34.64 -14.23
C PHE A 593 0.61 -34.76 -15.68
N MET A 594 1.21 -35.63 -16.49
CA MET A 594 0.76 -35.81 -17.88
C MET A 594 -0.67 -36.35 -17.97
N TYR A 595 -1.10 -37.20 -17.04
CA TYR A 595 -2.46 -37.78 -17.09
C TYR A 595 -3.52 -36.89 -16.44
N THR A 596 -3.18 -36.18 -15.36
CA THR A 596 -4.16 -35.45 -14.54
C THR A 596 -4.07 -33.94 -14.70
N GLY A 597 -2.90 -33.43 -15.10
CA GLY A 597 -2.50 -32.02 -15.03
C GLY A 597 -2.01 -31.58 -13.65
N GLN A 598 -1.88 -32.51 -12.69
CA GLN A 598 -1.50 -32.23 -11.30
C GLN A 598 -0.24 -33.01 -10.91
N VAL A 599 0.60 -32.37 -10.10
CA VAL A 599 1.66 -33.08 -9.36
C VAL A 599 0.99 -33.72 -8.14
N LYS A 600 1.41 -34.92 -7.68
CA LYS A 600 0.81 -35.51 -6.47
C LYS A 600 1.03 -34.53 -5.29
N ASP A 601 -0.02 -34.31 -4.50
CA ASP A 601 -0.19 -33.17 -3.57
C ASP A 601 0.77 -33.12 -2.34
N VAL A 602 1.99 -33.65 -2.40
CA VAL A 602 2.87 -33.78 -1.21
C VAL A 602 4.34 -33.48 -1.49
N LEU A 603 4.69 -32.71 -2.54
CA LEU A 603 6.07 -32.19 -2.60
C LEU A 603 6.21 -31.05 -1.60
N THR A 604 6.97 -31.28 -0.53
CA THR A 604 7.03 -30.35 0.62
C THR A 604 8.38 -29.69 0.80
N ASP A 605 9.46 -30.26 0.26
CA ASP A 605 10.81 -29.71 0.34
C ASP A 605 11.36 -29.26 -1.03
N LEU A 606 12.46 -28.50 -0.99
CA LEU A 606 13.06 -27.86 -2.16
C LEU A 606 13.72 -28.89 -3.08
N GLU A 607 14.39 -29.87 -2.49
CA GLU A 607 15.12 -30.95 -3.16
C GLU A 607 14.18 -31.79 -4.04
N GLU A 608 12.99 -32.13 -3.55
CA GLU A 608 11.96 -32.82 -4.32
C GLU A 608 11.53 -32.04 -5.58
N TRP A 609 11.36 -30.72 -5.45
CA TRP A 609 11.03 -29.86 -6.59
C TRP A 609 12.19 -29.73 -7.58
N ILE A 610 13.44 -29.70 -7.09
CA ILE A 610 14.64 -29.69 -7.93
C ILE A 610 14.77 -31.01 -8.71
N ASP A 611 14.57 -32.15 -8.06
CA ASP A 611 14.59 -33.46 -8.71
C ASP A 611 13.48 -33.56 -9.77
N LEU A 612 12.29 -33.06 -9.47
CA LEU A 612 11.20 -32.99 -10.44
C LEU A 612 11.54 -32.06 -11.61
N LEU A 613 12.20 -30.92 -11.36
CA LEU A 613 12.67 -30.00 -12.40
C LEU A 613 13.68 -30.67 -13.33
N TYR A 614 14.67 -31.39 -12.80
CA TYR A 614 15.63 -32.16 -13.60
C TYR A 614 14.94 -33.20 -14.48
N GLY A 615 14.00 -33.97 -13.92
CA GLY A 615 13.21 -34.93 -14.69
C GLY A 615 12.36 -34.26 -15.77
N SER A 616 11.73 -33.13 -15.45
CA SER A 616 10.90 -32.37 -16.39
C SER A 616 11.71 -31.77 -17.53
N SER A 617 12.92 -31.30 -17.24
CA SER A 617 13.88 -30.81 -18.23
C SER A 617 14.37 -31.96 -19.13
N ARG A 618 14.77 -33.10 -18.55
CA ARG A 618 15.22 -34.29 -19.29
C ARG A 618 14.19 -34.76 -20.32
N PHE A 619 12.90 -34.75 -19.95
CA PHE A 619 11.81 -35.14 -20.85
C PHE A 619 11.21 -33.95 -21.61
N ILE A 620 11.74 -32.73 -21.47
CA ILE A 620 11.29 -31.53 -22.17
C ILE A 620 9.77 -31.36 -22.02
N ILE A 621 9.31 -31.13 -20.80
CA ILE A 621 7.89 -30.96 -20.43
C ILE A 621 7.67 -29.50 -19.97
N PRO A 622 7.43 -28.54 -20.90
CA PRO A 622 7.40 -27.11 -20.56
C PRO A 622 6.41 -26.76 -19.45
N PHE A 623 5.18 -27.31 -19.50
CA PHE A 623 4.16 -27.01 -18.48
C PHE A 623 4.55 -27.47 -17.07
N LEU A 624 5.31 -28.56 -16.97
CA LEU A 624 5.78 -29.06 -15.67
C LEU A 624 6.99 -28.26 -15.18
N ILE A 625 7.89 -27.87 -16.09
CA ILE A 625 8.97 -26.92 -15.79
C ILE A 625 8.38 -25.64 -15.18
N GLN A 626 7.37 -25.03 -15.82
CA GLN A 626 6.71 -23.82 -15.29
C GLN A 626 6.13 -24.01 -13.88
N LYS A 627 5.58 -25.19 -13.57
CA LYS A 627 5.09 -25.51 -12.23
C LYS A 627 6.23 -25.62 -11.22
N CYS A 628 7.32 -26.31 -11.59
CA CYS A 628 8.51 -26.39 -10.75
C CYS A 628 9.11 -25.00 -10.50
N GLU A 629 9.24 -24.16 -11.53
CA GLU A 629 9.71 -22.77 -11.40
C GLU A 629 8.93 -22.00 -10.34
N LYS A 630 7.59 -22.06 -10.41
CA LYS A 630 6.70 -21.38 -9.46
C LYS A 630 6.77 -21.94 -8.04
N SER A 631 7.02 -23.23 -7.88
CA SER A 631 7.16 -23.84 -6.56
C SER A 631 8.52 -23.53 -5.94
N ILE A 632 9.60 -23.69 -6.71
CA ILE A 632 10.98 -23.43 -6.27
C ILE A 632 11.17 -21.96 -5.90
N SER A 633 10.55 -21.02 -6.63
CA SER A 633 10.69 -19.58 -6.35
C SER A 633 10.27 -19.16 -4.93
N LYS A 634 9.43 -19.95 -4.27
CA LYS A 634 9.00 -19.73 -2.87
C LYS A 634 10.11 -20.02 -1.84
N TYR A 635 11.11 -20.80 -2.23
CA TYR A 635 12.24 -21.20 -1.38
C TYR A 635 13.51 -20.37 -1.66
N VAL A 636 13.54 -19.61 -2.76
CA VAL A 636 14.69 -18.80 -3.16
C VAL A 636 14.94 -17.68 -2.14
N ASN A 637 16.18 -17.57 -1.68
CA ASN A 637 16.65 -16.57 -0.74
C ASN A 637 18.12 -16.21 -1.02
N ASN A 638 18.68 -15.28 -0.26
CA ASN A 638 20.05 -14.78 -0.49
C ASN A 638 21.16 -15.82 -0.27
N ASP A 639 20.87 -16.94 0.40
CA ASP A 639 21.85 -17.96 0.75
C ASP A 639 21.90 -19.10 -0.28
N ASN A 640 20.77 -19.40 -0.95
CA ASN A 640 20.67 -20.47 -1.96
C ASN A 640 20.53 -19.98 -3.41
N VAL A 641 20.39 -18.67 -3.65
CA VAL A 641 20.11 -18.12 -4.99
C VAL A 641 21.17 -18.49 -6.03
N GLU A 642 22.46 -18.57 -5.68
CA GLU A 642 23.53 -18.92 -6.63
C GLU A 642 23.41 -20.37 -7.12
N GLU A 643 23.12 -21.29 -6.20
CA GLU A 643 22.88 -22.70 -6.52
C GLU A 643 21.63 -22.85 -7.37
N ILE A 644 20.51 -22.23 -6.97
CA ILE A 644 19.26 -22.30 -7.73
C ILE A 644 19.41 -21.66 -9.11
N THR A 645 20.21 -20.60 -9.25
CA THR A 645 20.52 -19.98 -10.55
C THR A 645 21.22 -20.97 -11.48
N LYS A 646 22.18 -21.74 -10.96
CA LYS A 646 22.87 -22.78 -11.73
C LYS A 646 21.90 -23.89 -12.14
N ILE A 647 21.09 -24.39 -11.21
CA ILE A 647 20.07 -25.42 -11.48
C ILE A 647 19.09 -24.95 -12.55
N ALA A 648 18.59 -23.72 -12.44
CA ALA A 648 17.67 -23.13 -13.40
C ALA A 648 18.31 -23.03 -14.80
N THR A 649 19.59 -22.67 -14.88
CA THR A 649 20.35 -22.61 -16.13
C THR A 649 20.50 -23.99 -16.75
N ASP A 650 20.93 -24.98 -15.97
CA ASP A 650 21.13 -26.37 -16.43
C ASP A 650 19.81 -27.00 -16.92
N CYS A 651 18.69 -26.61 -16.33
CA CYS A 651 17.36 -27.12 -16.69
C CYS A 651 16.62 -26.30 -17.75
N GLY A 652 17.18 -25.19 -18.25
CA GLY A 652 16.47 -24.28 -19.16
C GLY A 652 15.23 -23.63 -18.55
N ALA A 653 15.21 -23.44 -17.23
CA ALA A 653 14.11 -22.86 -16.47
C ALA A 653 14.21 -21.32 -16.45
N GLU A 654 13.87 -20.69 -17.59
CA GLU A 654 14.09 -19.26 -17.85
C GLU A 654 13.34 -18.32 -16.89
N GLN A 655 12.13 -18.68 -16.42
CA GLN A 655 11.36 -17.84 -15.51
C GLN A 655 11.94 -17.88 -14.10
N LEU A 656 12.39 -19.06 -13.65
CA LEU A 656 13.08 -19.19 -12.37
C LEU A 656 14.44 -18.48 -12.40
N LEU A 657 15.17 -18.56 -13.52
CA LEU A 657 16.41 -17.80 -13.71
C LEU A 657 16.18 -16.29 -13.54
N ARG A 658 15.15 -15.74 -14.22
CA ARG A 658 14.75 -14.33 -14.08
C ARG A 658 14.29 -13.99 -12.66
N TYR A 659 13.61 -14.91 -11.98
CA TYR A 659 13.20 -14.73 -10.59
C TYR A 659 14.42 -14.64 -9.66
N CYS A 660 15.43 -15.48 -9.84
CA CYS A 660 16.67 -15.41 -9.06
C CYS A 660 17.41 -14.07 -9.27
N GLN A 661 17.38 -13.54 -10.49
CA GLN A 661 18.01 -12.25 -10.84
C GLN A 661 17.34 -11.05 -10.17
N LYS A 662 16.04 -11.13 -9.85
CA LYS A 662 15.27 -10.09 -9.17
C LYS A 662 15.84 -9.67 -7.82
N LEU A 663 16.45 -10.61 -7.08
CA LEU A 663 16.97 -10.35 -5.74
C LEU A 663 18.04 -9.26 -5.79
N GLU A 664 17.95 -8.28 -4.89
CA GLU A 664 18.98 -7.24 -4.78
C GLU A 664 20.34 -7.88 -4.42
N SER A 665 21.42 -7.39 -5.02
CA SER A 665 22.78 -7.79 -4.62
C SER A 665 23.01 -7.37 -3.15
N LYS A 666 23.87 -8.09 -2.41
CA LYS A 666 24.21 -7.72 -1.02
C LYS A 666 24.92 -6.34 -0.92
N ASN A 667 25.34 -5.74 -2.04
CA ASN A 667 26.01 -4.43 -2.11
C ASN A 667 25.00 -3.28 -2.19
N ARG A 668 24.33 -2.99 -1.07
CA ARG A 668 23.43 -1.82 -0.94
C ARG A 668 24.15 -0.48 -1.09
N ASP A 669 25.48 -0.45 -0.96
CA ASP A 669 26.24 0.79 -0.83
C ASP A 669 26.59 1.46 -2.17
N ALA A 670 26.41 0.77 -3.31
CA ALA A 670 26.67 1.34 -4.63
C ALA A 670 25.50 2.17 -5.19
N LEU A 671 24.25 1.89 -4.79
CA LEU A 671 23.07 2.58 -5.35
C LEU A 671 22.82 3.98 -4.77
N TYR A 672 23.43 4.32 -3.63
CA TYR A 672 23.40 5.68 -3.07
C TYR A 672 24.40 6.64 -3.77
N LEU A 673 25.26 6.13 -4.66
CA LEU A 673 26.32 6.90 -5.33
C LEU A 673 25.95 7.38 -6.74
N LEU A 674 24.72 7.16 -7.22
CA LEU A 674 24.25 7.71 -8.51
C LEU A 674 23.80 9.19 -8.41
N ASP A 675 24.31 9.92 -7.42
CA ASP A 675 24.33 11.39 -7.43
C ASP A 675 25.46 11.89 -8.34
N ILE A 676 25.20 11.87 -9.66
CA ILE A 676 25.82 12.77 -10.64
C ILE A 676 24.73 13.29 -11.57
#